data_AF-A0A1F8PHR0-F1
#
_entry.id   AF-A0A1F8PHR0-F1
#
_cell.length_a   1.000
_cell.length_b   1.000
_cell.length_c   1.000
_cell.angle_alpha   90.00
_cell.angle_beta   90.00
_cell.angle_gamma   90.00
#
_symmetry.space_group_name_H-M   'P 1'
#
loop_
_entity.id
_entity.type
_entity.pdbx_description
1 polymer ?
#
loop_
_entity_poly.entity_id
_entity_poly.type
_entity_poly.pdbx_seq_one_letter_code
_entity_poly.pdbx_strand_id
1 'polypeptide(L)'
;MDPLPYLPGLSPAEPGPLSRFIPPLEQGVAAAWLARHHIPPGTWLLDPFGFAPQLAIEAARSGYRVLVTANNPITRFLLEMAAMPPAENDFTAALAALDVSKKGAERIEMHIQSFYLTRCDKCEREIQAESFLWRREEGQPFARIYKCPHCDDAGERPVKAADIDRAREIAASDGLHRSRALERVASIQDDYREYAEEAIKHYLPRPLVVLTTLINRMEALNLSERRRQALTALLLIACDAGNTLWGHPMERPRPKQLHIPAVFREQNLWMMLANRLVTWIETGANVTLVDWPSKVDESGGICLFEGRLSQLAHQVRRQIPISAVLTSLPRPNQAFWTLCALWSGWLWGREAVEPYKAALRRRRYDWTWSATALHSAFSHLFGLLPPGTAVFGLLPEPEPPFLTSALTAAEAAGFDLKGLAMRTGGDPIQILWESGEHLQRVTHKPVVEEARQSVVDHLLSRGEPAPYLHLHAAALIDLASKRALRDKGQEIEQALRSTNSLIQNALRDDTLFEHYSTGASVETGVWGLKPSRGMMDHPSDEPLADRVELAIANYLQNNSECIFLELEDKLYPLFPGLLTPSQGLLQAVLGSYALREGSLWVMREEDAAKRRAEAMEEMTRVIETVGKRLELSIRVHERFVLWEEKKQLVRAFYILGSALLSRAINEIPYRPDQVVLVIPGGRAALAAYKSQRDPALDKRLGPYRLVKYRLLRAIAQVPVLTRETFEEQLQSDPIEQSRGQLMMF
;
A
#
# COMPACT_ATOMS: atom_id res chain seq x y z
N MET A 1 6.10 10.10 24.04
CA MET A 1 4.90 9.81 23.24
C MET A 1 4.65 8.32 23.34
N ASP A 2 3.42 7.88 23.60
CA ASP A 2 3.14 6.45 23.73
C ASP A 2 3.18 5.79 22.33
N PRO A 3 3.86 4.66 22.17
CA PRO A 3 4.02 4.07 20.86
C PRO A 3 2.71 3.39 20.43
N LEU A 4 2.09 3.92 19.38
CA LEU A 4 0.89 3.36 18.75
C LEU A 4 1.25 2.04 18.05
N PRO A 5 0.65 0.90 18.41
CA PRO A 5 0.83 -0.31 17.61
C PRO A 5 0.04 -0.20 16.32
N TYR A 6 0.60 -0.74 15.25
CA TYR A 6 -0.10 -0.85 13.99
C TYR A 6 -1.29 -1.78 14.14
N LEU A 7 -2.45 -1.37 13.60
CA LEU A 7 -3.65 -2.19 13.57
C LEU A 7 -3.70 -2.94 12.23
N PRO A 8 -3.56 -4.28 12.22
CA PRO A 8 -3.65 -5.03 10.98
C PRO A 8 -5.09 -5.09 10.49
N GLY A 9 -5.26 -5.19 9.18
CA GLY A 9 -6.53 -5.55 8.57
C GLY A 9 -6.35 -6.56 7.43
N LEU A 10 -7.46 -6.86 6.75
CA LEU A 10 -7.50 -7.76 5.61
C LEU A 10 -7.48 -6.97 4.30
N SER A 11 -6.60 -7.36 3.37
CA SER A 11 -6.68 -6.84 2.01
C SER A 11 -8.04 -7.23 1.41
N PRO A 12 -8.76 -6.31 0.76
CA PRO A 12 -10.03 -6.63 0.14
C PRO A 12 -9.80 -7.63 -1.00
N ALA A 13 -10.69 -8.63 -1.12
CA ALA A 13 -10.60 -9.67 -2.16
C ALA A 13 -10.67 -9.07 -3.57
N GLU A 14 -11.50 -8.05 -3.74
CA GLU A 14 -11.58 -7.22 -4.94
C GLU A 14 -11.31 -5.77 -4.54
N PRO A 15 -10.38 -5.06 -5.20
CA PRO A 15 -9.99 -3.71 -4.79
C PRO A 15 -11.06 -2.63 -5.07
N GLY A 16 -12.20 -3.02 -5.66
CA GLY A 16 -13.36 -2.17 -5.89
C GLY A 16 -13.25 -1.24 -7.12
N PRO A 17 -14.31 -0.45 -7.38
CA PRO A 17 -14.36 0.49 -8.50
C PRO A 17 -13.36 1.62 -8.32
N LEU A 18 -12.75 2.07 -9.43
CA LEU A 18 -11.74 3.13 -9.45
C LEU A 18 -10.56 2.89 -8.50
N SER A 19 -10.26 1.61 -8.22
CA SER A 19 -9.20 1.19 -7.29
C SER A 19 -7.83 1.77 -7.62
N ARG A 20 -7.55 2.14 -8.87
CA ARG A 20 -6.31 2.84 -9.26
C ARG A 20 -6.17 4.27 -8.73
N PHE A 21 -7.25 4.84 -8.20
CA PHE A 21 -7.31 6.18 -7.63
C PHE A 21 -7.72 6.20 -6.16
N ILE A 22 -8.61 5.29 -5.75
CA ILE A 22 -9.04 5.13 -4.36
C ILE A 22 -7.94 4.42 -3.57
N PRO A 23 -7.61 4.86 -2.34
CA PRO A 23 -6.52 4.28 -1.57
C PRO A 23 -6.80 2.81 -1.22
N PRO A 24 -5.80 1.93 -1.33
CA PRO A 24 -5.93 0.53 -0.95
C PRO A 24 -5.86 0.41 0.58
N LEU A 25 -7.00 0.50 1.25
CA LEU A 25 -7.09 0.36 2.70
C LEU A 25 -7.45 -1.08 3.07
N GLU A 26 -6.87 -1.55 4.17
CA GLU A 26 -7.22 -2.84 4.76
C GLU A 26 -8.55 -2.76 5.51
N GLN A 27 -9.37 -3.80 5.40
CA GLN A 27 -10.64 -3.93 6.10
C GLN A 27 -10.40 -4.37 7.55
N GLY A 28 -11.19 -3.82 8.49
CA GLY A 28 -11.14 -4.13 9.92
C GLY A 28 -10.30 -3.14 10.75
N VAL A 29 -9.54 -2.26 10.10
CA VAL A 29 -8.67 -1.29 10.78
C VAL A 29 -9.49 -0.25 11.56
N ALA A 30 -10.59 0.24 11.01
CA ALA A 30 -11.44 1.20 11.68
C ALA A 30 -12.16 0.58 12.88
N ALA A 31 -12.75 -0.59 12.70
CA ALA A 31 -13.41 -1.32 13.77
C ALA A 31 -12.45 -1.65 14.91
N ALA A 32 -11.25 -2.13 14.59
CA ALA A 32 -10.20 -2.42 15.58
C ALA A 32 -9.77 -1.15 16.34
N TRP A 33 -9.61 -0.03 15.63
CA TRP A 33 -9.26 1.25 16.25
C TRP A 33 -10.35 1.72 17.23
N LEU A 34 -11.60 1.75 16.78
CA LEU A 34 -12.75 2.19 17.59
C LEU A 34 -12.90 1.34 18.87
N ALA A 35 -12.77 0.02 18.74
CA ALA A 35 -12.82 -0.91 19.87
C ALA A 35 -11.66 -0.68 20.86
N ARG A 36 -10.43 -0.53 20.37
CA ARG A 36 -9.24 -0.32 21.20
C ARG A 36 -9.27 1.02 21.95
N HIS A 37 -9.86 2.04 21.36
CA HIS A 37 -10.06 3.36 21.97
C HIS A 37 -11.33 3.44 22.83
N HIS A 38 -12.04 2.33 23.03
CA HIS A 38 -13.24 2.23 23.87
C HIS A 38 -14.33 3.23 23.47
N ILE A 39 -14.46 3.53 22.17
CA ILE A 39 -15.50 4.43 21.66
C ILE A 39 -16.81 3.63 21.58
N PRO A 40 -17.86 3.98 22.35
CA PRO A 40 -19.08 3.18 22.40
C PRO A 40 -19.80 3.13 21.04
N PRO A 41 -20.30 1.96 20.59
CA PRO A 41 -21.20 1.89 19.45
C PRO A 41 -22.40 2.82 19.62
N GLY A 42 -22.96 3.26 18.50
CA GLY A 42 -24.02 4.26 18.46
C GLY A 42 -23.53 5.70 18.62
N THR A 43 -22.26 5.99 18.91
CA THR A 43 -21.78 7.39 18.92
C THR A 43 -21.60 7.97 17.53
N TRP A 44 -21.46 9.29 17.45
CA TRP A 44 -21.20 9.99 16.20
C TRP A 44 -19.70 10.07 15.89
N LEU A 45 -19.36 9.65 14.67
CA LEU A 45 -18.05 9.79 14.06
C LEU A 45 -18.10 10.82 12.93
N LEU A 46 -16.95 11.40 12.59
CA LEU A 46 -16.81 12.31 11.46
C LEU A 46 -15.71 11.82 10.50
N ASP A 47 -16.06 11.73 9.21
CA ASP A 47 -15.10 11.72 8.10
C ASP A 47 -15.16 13.07 7.38
N PRO A 48 -14.15 13.95 7.56
CA PRO A 48 -14.12 15.30 7.03
C PRO A 48 -13.69 15.38 5.55
N PHE A 49 -13.36 14.26 4.90
CA PHE A 49 -12.94 14.26 3.50
C PHE A 49 -13.80 13.37 2.60
N GLY A 50 -14.40 12.30 3.13
CA GLY A 50 -15.23 11.36 2.36
C GLY A 50 -14.48 10.76 1.16
N PHE A 51 -13.15 10.60 1.30
CA PHE A 51 -12.26 10.20 0.21
C PHE A 51 -12.21 8.67 0.04
N ALA A 52 -12.32 7.93 1.14
CA ALA A 52 -12.25 6.47 1.15
C ALA A 52 -13.58 5.89 1.69
N PRO A 53 -14.57 5.61 0.81
CA PRO A 53 -15.90 5.14 1.21
C PRO A 53 -15.89 3.97 2.20
N GLN A 54 -14.99 3.01 1.98
CA GLN A 54 -14.90 1.78 2.77
C GLN A 54 -14.69 2.03 4.27
N LEU A 55 -14.02 3.13 4.63
CA LEU A 55 -13.77 3.49 6.03
C LEU A 55 -15.07 3.86 6.76
N ALA A 56 -15.92 4.66 6.12
CA ALA A 56 -17.23 5.05 6.65
C ALA A 56 -18.19 3.85 6.68
N ILE A 57 -18.14 2.99 5.66
CA ILE A 57 -18.94 1.77 5.58
C ILE A 57 -18.59 0.80 6.70
N GLU A 58 -17.30 0.55 6.94
CA GLU A 58 -16.83 -0.32 8.00
C GLU A 58 -17.26 0.19 9.39
N ALA A 59 -17.08 1.48 9.65
CA ALA A 59 -17.51 2.08 10.91
C ALA A 59 -19.03 2.02 11.08
N ALA A 60 -19.81 2.31 10.03
CA ALA A 60 -21.27 2.21 10.11
C ALA A 60 -21.75 0.77 10.35
N ARG A 61 -21.15 -0.23 9.68
CA ARG A 61 -21.42 -1.66 9.93
C ARG A 61 -21.04 -2.10 11.34
N SER A 62 -20.11 -1.41 11.97
CA SER A 62 -19.72 -1.62 13.37
C SER A 62 -20.67 -0.94 14.37
N GLY A 63 -21.79 -0.38 13.91
CA GLY A 63 -22.84 0.21 14.73
C GLY A 63 -22.66 1.70 15.03
N TYR A 64 -21.79 2.41 14.32
CA TYR A 64 -21.55 3.85 14.55
C TYR A 64 -22.39 4.73 13.62
N ARG A 65 -22.67 5.96 14.06
CA ARG A 65 -23.32 7.00 13.25
C ARG A 65 -22.23 7.84 12.59
N VAL A 66 -22.02 7.72 11.29
CA VAL A 66 -20.90 8.38 10.60
C VAL A 66 -21.41 9.58 9.81
N LEU A 67 -20.98 10.78 10.19
CA LEU A 67 -21.17 11.97 9.39
C LEU A 67 -20.03 12.07 8.37
N VAL A 68 -20.35 12.06 7.08
CA VAL A 68 -19.37 12.12 6.00
C VAL A 68 -19.57 13.39 5.18
N THR A 69 -18.51 14.16 4.97
CA THR A 69 -18.55 15.26 4.00
C THR A 69 -18.01 14.80 2.66
N ALA A 70 -18.81 14.91 1.60
CA ALA A 70 -18.41 14.54 0.25
C ALA A 70 -18.56 15.73 -0.70
N ASN A 71 -17.44 16.38 -1.04
CA ASN A 71 -17.42 17.48 -2.01
C ASN A 71 -17.21 16.98 -3.46
N ASN A 72 -16.73 15.75 -3.66
CA ASN A 72 -16.53 15.18 -4.98
C ASN A 72 -17.74 14.29 -5.33
N PRO A 73 -18.52 14.62 -6.39
CA PRO A 73 -19.68 13.84 -6.79
C PRO A 73 -19.35 12.36 -7.08
N ILE A 74 -18.14 12.07 -7.55
CA ILE A 74 -17.70 10.70 -7.81
C ILE A 74 -17.52 9.95 -6.50
N THR A 75 -16.81 10.50 -5.51
CA THR A 75 -16.62 9.78 -4.22
C THR A 75 -17.90 9.70 -3.42
N ARG A 76 -18.79 10.70 -3.54
CA ARG A 76 -20.17 10.64 -3.05
C ARG A 76 -20.91 9.44 -3.63
N PHE A 77 -20.92 9.32 -4.95
CA PHE A 77 -21.60 8.22 -5.65
C PHE A 77 -20.98 6.86 -5.28
N LEU A 78 -19.66 6.77 -5.15
CA LEU A 78 -19.00 5.54 -4.66
C LEU A 78 -19.46 5.17 -3.24
N LEU A 79 -19.66 6.14 -2.36
CA LEU A 79 -20.16 5.90 -1.01
C LEU A 79 -21.63 5.46 -1.01
N GLU A 80 -22.48 6.08 -1.83
CA GLU A 80 -23.87 5.67 -2.02
C GLU A 80 -23.97 4.22 -2.49
N MET A 81 -23.16 3.87 -3.50
CA MET A 81 -23.10 2.53 -4.08
C MET A 81 -22.55 1.49 -3.09
N ALA A 82 -21.59 1.85 -2.24
CA ALA A 82 -21.07 0.94 -1.21
C ALA A 82 -22.04 0.78 -0.02
N ALA A 83 -22.80 1.82 0.33
CA ALA A 83 -23.77 1.78 1.42
C ALA A 83 -25.00 0.95 1.07
N MET A 84 -25.52 1.12 -0.16
CA MET A 84 -26.73 0.47 -0.62
C MET A 84 -26.54 -0.08 -2.05
N PRO A 85 -25.69 -1.10 -2.24
CA PRO A 85 -25.42 -1.65 -3.56
C PRO A 85 -26.72 -2.15 -4.23
N PRO A 86 -26.97 -1.81 -5.52
CA PRO A 86 -28.06 -2.40 -6.28
C PRO A 86 -27.90 -3.92 -6.37
N ALA A 87 -29.02 -4.64 -6.47
CA ALA A 87 -28.97 -6.09 -6.66
C ALA A 87 -28.35 -6.44 -8.02
N GLU A 88 -27.73 -7.61 -8.15
CA GLU A 88 -27.19 -8.11 -9.42
C GLU A 88 -28.24 -8.08 -10.56
N ASN A 89 -29.49 -8.36 -10.22
CA ASN A 89 -30.62 -8.27 -11.16
C ASN A 89 -30.88 -6.84 -11.66
N ASP A 90 -30.65 -5.81 -10.84
CA ASP A 90 -30.79 -4.42 -11.29
C ASP A 90 -29.71 -4.04 -12.29
N PHE A 91 -28.47 -4.48 -12.08
CA PHE A 91 -27.39 -4.29 -13.05
C PHE A 91 -27.67 -5.02 -14.36
N THR A 92 -28.07 -6.29 -14.27
CA THR A 92 -28.37 -7.12 -15.44
C THR A 92 -29.55 -6.53 -16.23
N ALA A 93 -30.62 -6.12 -15.56
CA ALA A 93 -31.77 -5.49 -16.19
C ALA A 93 -31.45 -4.12 -16.79
N ALA A 94 -30.61 -3.32 -16.12
CA ALA A 94 -30.17 -2.03 -16.63
C ALA A 94 -29.31 -2.17 -17.90
N LEU A 95 -28.38 -3.14 -17.92
CA LEU A 95 -27.55 -3.45 -19.09
C LEU A 95 -28.41 -4.00 -20.24
N ALA A 96 -29.37 -4.88 -19.95
CA ALA A 96 -30.31 -5.40 -20.96
C ALA A 96 -31.19 -4.29 -21.57
N ALA A 97 -31.66 -3.35 -20.75
CA ALA A 97 -32.43 -2.20 -21.23
C ALA A 97 -31.58 -1.29 -22.15
N LEU A 98 -30.29 -1.13 -21.83
CA LEU A 98 -29.35 -0.43 -22.69
C LEU A 98 -29.16 -1.19 -24.00
N ASP A 99 -28.81 -2.48 -23.95
CA ASP A 99 -28.55 -3.36 -25.10
C ASP A 99 -29.69 -3.35 -26.15
N VAL A 100 -30.94 -3.55 -25.72
CA VAL A 100 -32.09 -3.63 -26.65
C VAL A 100 -32.47 -2.26 -27.23
N SER A 101 -31.94 -1.17 -26.67
CA SER A 101 -32.22 0.18 -27.17
C SER A 101 -31.66 0.41 -28.58
N LYS A 102 -32.39 1.17 -29.41
CA LYS A 102 -32.06 1.35 -30.83
C LYS A 102 -31.40 2.69 -31.14
N LYS A 103 -30.29 2.68 -31.89
CA LYS A 103 -29.70 3.87 -32.54
C LYS A 103 -30.03 3.81 -34.04
N GLY A 104 -31.03 4.58 -34.46
CA GLY A 104 -31.62 4.40 -35.79
C GLY A 104 -32.35 3.05 -35.87
N ALA A 105 -31.96 2.19 -36.82
CA ALA A 105 -32.53 0.86 -36.99
C ALA A 105 -31.79 -0.24 -36.21
N GLU A 106 -30.56 0.02 -35.74
CA GLU A 106 -29.68 -0.98 -35.12
C GLU A 106 -29.78 -0.96 -33.59
N ARG A 107 -29.56 -2.12 -32.94
CA ARG A 107 -29.38 -2.23 -31.48
C ARG A 107 -28.07 -1.57 -31.07
N ILE A 108 -28.05 -0.92 -29.91
CA ILE A 108 -26.86 -0.21 -29.44
C ILE A 108 -25.69 -1.15 -29.20
N GLU A 109 -25.94 -2.37 -28.71
CA GLU A 109 -24.90 -3.38 -28.50
C GLU A 109 -24.16 -3.68 -29.80
N MET A 110 -24.91 -4.07 -30.85
CA MET A 110 -24.35 -4.40 -32.17
C MET A 110 -23.57 -3.21 -32.73
N HIS A 111 -24.12 -2.00 -32.60
CA HIS A 111 -23.48 -0.78 -33.05
C HIS A 111 -22.13 -0.54 -32.35
N ILE A 112 -22.07 -0.66 -31.02
CA ILE A 112 -20.82 -0.44 -30.26
C ILE A 112 -19.83 -1.58 -30.48
N GLN A 113 -20.28 -2.83 -30.48
CA GLN A 113 -19.43 -3.99 -30.77
C GLN A 113 -18.81 -3.92 -32.17
N SER A 114 -19.52 -3.32 -33.14
CA SER A 114 -18.99 -3.14 -34.50
C SER A 114 -17.70 -2.33 -34.53
N PHE A 115 -17.47 -1.44 -33.55
CA PHE A 115 -16.28 -0.61 -33.47
C PHE A 115 -15.02 -1.38 -33.07
N TYR A 116 -15.18 -2.55 -32.48
CA TYR A 116 -14.09 -3.39 -31.96
C TYR A 116 -13.95 -4.72 -32.73
N LEU A 117 -14.64 -4.87 -33.87
CA LEU A 117 -14.47 -6.03 -34.75
C LEU A 117 -13.07 -6.05 -35.35
N THR A 118 -12.47 -7.24 -35.36
CA THR A 118 -11.20 -7.56 -36.00
C THR A 118 -11.24 -8.99 -36.56
N ARG A 119 -10.19 -9.42 -37.25
CA ARG A 119 -10.07 -10.80 -37.75
C ARG A 119 -8.97 -11.55 -37.03
N CYS A 120 -9.25 -12.79 -36.62
CA CYS A 120 -8.25 -13.69 -36.07
C CYS A 120 -7.08 -13.88 -37.06
N ASP A 121 -5.83 -13.91 -36.58
CA ASP A 121 -4.65 -14.20 -37.42
C ASP A 121 -4.58 -15.66 -37.85
N LYS A 122 -5.15 -16.59 -37.08
CA LYS A 122 -5.09 -18.02 -37.36
C LYS A 122 -6.22 -18.51 -38.25
N CYS A 123 -7.48 -18.19 -37.91
CA CYS A 123 -8.65 -18.72 -38.64
C CYS A 123 -9.40 -17.68 -39.47
N GLU A 124 -8.91 -16.44 -39.52
CA GLU A 124 -9.46 -15.29 -40.28
C GLU A 124 -10.92 -14.89 -40.01
N ARG A 125 -11.62 -15.63 -39.15
CA ARG A 125 -12.97 -15.30 -38.70
C ARG A 125 -13.00 -13.95 -37.98
N GLU A 126 -14.10 -13.25 -38.16
CA GLU A 126 -14.38 -12.02 -37.45
C GLU A 126 -14.63 -12.30 -35.96
N ILE A 127 -13.98 -11.52 -35.10
CA ILE A 127 -13.99 -11.66 -33.64
C ILE A 127 -13.94 -10.27 -32.98
N GLN A 128 -14.19 -10.21 -31.68
CA GLN A 128 -14.02 -9.00 -30.89
C GLN A 128 -12.57 -8.84 -30.43
N ALA A 129 -12.00 -7.65 -30.63
CA ALA A 129 -10.78 -7.26 -29.95
C ALA A 129 -11.09 -6.98 -28.47
N GLU A 130 -10.25 -7.48 -27.56
CA GLU A 130 -10.30 -7.11 -26.14
C GLU A 130 -9.76 -5.70 -25.93
N SER A 131 -8.67 -5.36 -26.65
CA SER A 131 -8.10 -4.03 -26.66
C SER A 131 -7.27 -3.77 -27.92
N PHE A 132 -7.04 -2.48 -28.22
CA PHE A 132 -6.06 -2.02 -29.20
C PHE A 132 -4.88 -1.36 -28.49
N LEU A 133 -3.67 -1.55 -29.01
CA LEU A 133 -2.45 -0.96 -28.47
C LEU A 133 -2.01 0.20 -29.34
N TRP A 134 -1.67 1.29 -28.68
CA TRP A 134 -1.28 2.56 -29.30
C TRP A 134 0.08 2.98 -28.80
N ARG A 135 0.86 3.62 -29.67
CA ARG A 135 2.02 4.40 -29.27
C ARG A 135 1.63 5.86 -29.13
N ARG A 136 2.24 6.54 -28.17
CA ARG A 136 2.01 7.97 -27.97
C ARG A 136 2.28 8.73 -29.27
N GLU A 137 1.42 9.70 -29.58
CA GLU A 137 1.48 10.56 -30.78
C GLU A 137 1.25 9.85 -32.13
N GLU A 138 1.06 8.53 -32.17
CA GLU A 138 0.65 7.84 -33.39
C GLU A 138 -0.87 7.97 -33.63
N GLY A 139 -1.25 8.23 -34.88
CA GLY A 139 -2.66 8.42 -35.29
C GLY A 139 -3.44 7.13 -35.56
N GLN A 140 -2.82 5.96 -35.36
CA GLN A 140 -3.44 4.65 -35.57
C GLN A 140 -2.89 3.62 -34.57
N PRO A 141 -3.66 2.56 -34.22
CA PRO A 141 -3.16 1.50 -33.38
C PRO A 141 -2.09 0.68 -34.12
N PHE A 142 -1.13 0.08 -33.39
CA PHE A 142 -0.09 -0.77 -33.98
C PHE A 142 -0.29 -2.26 -33.68
N ALA A 143 -1.01 -2.60 -32.60
CA ALA A 143 -1.34 -3.97 -32.25
C ALA A 143 -2.75 -4.08 -31.68
N ARG A 144 -3.25 -5.32 -31.60
CA ARG A 144 -4.53 -5.70 -30.99
C ARG A 144 -4.30 -6.88 -30.05
N ILE A 145 -5.09 -6.95 -28.99
CA ILE A 145 -5.15 -8.11 -28.10
C ILE A 145 -6.55 -8.72 -28.25
N TYR A 146 -6.61 -10.03 -28.47
CA TYR A 146 -7.86 -10.77 -28.55
C TYR A 146 -7.72 -12.19 -28.02
N LYS A 147 -8.87 -12.84 -27.79
CA LYS A 147 -9.01 -14.29 -27.62
C LYS A 147 -10.04 -14.80 -28.62
N CYS A 148 -9.64 -15.66 -29.54
CA CYS A 148 -10.51 -16.18 -30.59
C CYS A 148 -11.37 -17.34 -30.07
N PRO A 149 -12.71 -17.23 -30.06
CA PRO A 149 -13.59 -18.30 -29.60
C PRO A 149 -13.72 -19.48 -30.57
N HIS A 150 -13.05 -19.43 -31.73
CA HIS A 150 -13.18 -20.44 -32.78
C HIS A 150 -11.95 -21.34 -32.96
N CYS A 151 -10.76 -20.90 -32.55
CA CYS A 151 -9.52 -21.63 -32.77
C CYS A 151 -8.47 -21.50 -31.64
N ASP A 152 -8.91 -20.93 -30.50
CA ASP A 152 -8.15 -20.67 -29.27
C ASP A 152 -6.89 -19.81 -29.42
N ASP A 153 -6.68 -19.18 -30.58
CA ASP A 153 -5.61 -18.22 -30.78
C ASP A 153 -5.85 -16.97 -29.91
N ALA A 154 -4.84 -16.56 -29.15
CA ALA A 154 -4.95 -15.45 -28.20
C ALA A 154 -3.63 -14.68 -28.02
N GLY A 155 -3.75 -13.46 -27.50
CA GLY A 155 -2.64 -12.58 -27.14
C GLY A 155 -2.47 -11.39 -28.08
N GLU A 156 -1.29 -10.77 -28.01
CA GLU A 156 -0.95 -9.60 -28.82
C GLU A 156 -0.65 -9.99 -30.28
N ARG A 157 -1.28 -9.32 -31.23
CA ARG A 157 -1.07 -9.48 -32.68
C ARG A 157 -0.99 -8.11 -33.37
N PRO A 158 -0.27 -7.98 -34.51
CA PRO A 158 -0.25 -6.74 -35.29
C PRO A 158 -1.64 -6.35 -35.77
N VAL A 159 -1.93 -5.05 -35.86
CA VAL A 159 -3.18 -4.58 -36.47
C VAL A 159 -3.30 -4.94 -37.95
N LYS A 160 -4.52 -5.12 -38.44
CA LYS A 160 -4.86 -5.30 -39.85
C LYS A 160 -5.32 -3.97 -40.44
N ALA A 161 -5.24 -3.82 -41.76
CA ALA A 161 -5.71 -2.62 -42.45
C ALA A 161 -7.17 -2.27 -42.10
N ALA A 162 -8.04 -3.29 -42.04
CA ALA A 162 -9.44 -3.11 -41.65
C ALA A 162 -9.63 -2.55 -40.22
N ASP A 163 -8.70 -2.82 -39.30
CA ASP A 163 -8.76 -2.25 -37.93
C ASP A 163 -8.45 -0.74 -37.96
N ILE A 164 -7.49 -0.35 -38.79
CA ILE A 164 -7.07 1.05 -38.98
C ILE A 164 -8.18 1.83 -39.70
N ASP A 165 -8.74 1.28 -40.78
CA ASP A 165 -9.80 1.92 -41.54
C ASP A 165 -11.03 2.16 -40.66
N ARG A 166 -11.44 1.16 -39.88
CA ARG A 166 -12.51 1.29 -38.90
C ARG A 166 -12.22 2.36 -37.84
N ALA A 167 -10.98 2.44 -37.33
CA ALA A 167 -10.60 3.49 -36.40
C ALA A 167 -10.73 4.89 -37.02
N ARG A 168 -10.34 5.06 -38.28
CA ARG A 168 -10.43 6.32 -39.04
C ARG A 168 -11.88 6.72 -39.32
N GLU A 169 -12.73 5.78 -39.72
CA GLU A 169 -14.15 6.01 -39.95
C GLU A 169 -14.85 6.54 -38.69
N ILE A 170 -14.57 5.92 -37.53
CA ILE A 170 -15.13 6.38 -36.24
C ILE A 170 -14.61 7.78 -35.90
N ALA A 171 -13.30 8.03 -36.12
CA ALA A 171 -12.68 9.32 -35.85
C ALA A 171 -13.26 10.47 -36.69
N ALA A 172 -13.83 10.20 -37.86
CA ALA A 172 -14.50 11.21 -38.67
C ALA A 172 -15.70 11.88 -37.95
N SER A 173 -16.30 11.20 -36.97
CA SER A 173 -17.40 11.73 -36.16
C SER A 173 -16.96 12.39 -34.83
N ASP A 174 -15.66 12.32 -34.50
CA ASP A 174 -15.14 12.75 -33.18
C ASP A 174 -15.48 14.19 -32.83
N GLY A 175 -15.38 15.12 -33.79
CA GLY A 175 -15.60 16.54 -33.54
C GLY A 175 -16.96 16.85 -32.91
N LEU A 176 -18.03 16.18 -33.39
CA LEU A 176 -19.39 16.32 -32.84
C LEU A 176 -19.48 15.74 -31.43
N HIS A 177 -18.95 14.53 -31.24
CA HIS A 177 -19.00 13.82 -29.96
C HIS A 177 -18.18 14.52 -28.87
N ARG A 178 -16.99 15.00 -29.22
CA ARG A 178 -16.10 15.78 -28.36
C ARG A 178 -16.73 17.12 -27.96
N SER A 179 -17.33 17.84 -28.90
CA SER A 179 -18.06 19.08 -28.60
C SER A 179 -19.21 18.86 -27.62
N ARG A 180 -20.02 17.81 -27.82
CA ARG A 180 -21.11 17.44 -26.90
C ARG A 180 -20.59 17.04 -25.51
N ALA A 181 -19.51 16.25 -25.45
CA ALA A 181 -18.89 15.86 -24.20
C ALA A 181 -18.37 17.07 -23.41
N LEU A 182 -17.82 18.08 -24.10
CA LEU A 182 -17.36 19.31 -23.48
C LEU A 182 -18.51 20.18 -22.99
N GLU A 183 -19.61 20.33 -23.74
CA GLU A 183 -20.76 21.14 -23.33
C GLU A 183 -21.38 20.67 -22.01
N ARG A 184 -21.30 19.37 -21.74
CA ARG A 184 -21.74 18.77 -20.47
C ARG A 184 -20.85 19.14 -19.27
N VAL A 185 -19.62 19.58 -19.52
CA VAL A 185 -18.64 19.93 -18.48
C VAL A 185 -18.54 21.46 -18.31
N ALA A 186 -18.38 22.19 -19.40
CA ALA A 186 -18.15 23.63 -19.42
C ALA A 186 -18.72 24.22 -20.72
N SER A 187 -19.50 25.31 -20.65
CA SER A 187 -19.99 25.99 -21.87
C SER A 187 -18.88 26.65 -22.67
N ILE A 188 -19.17 27.04 -23.91
CA ILE A 188 -18.27 27.83 -24.78
C ILE A 188 -17.75 29.11 -24.09
N GLN A 189 -18.59 29.77 -23.28
CA GLN A 189 -18.24 31.00 -22.56
C GLN A 189 -17.64 30.76 -21.16
N ASP A 190 -17.44 29.50 -20.76
CA ASP A 190 -16.91 29.18 -19.44
C ASP A 190 -15.37 29.29 -19.46
N ASP A 191 -14.80 30.07 -18.54
CA ASP A 191 -13.34 30.24 -18.41
C ASP A 191 -12.60 28.91 -18.21
N TYR A 192 -13.29 27.86 -17.75
CA TYR A 192 -12.70 26.54 -17.54
C TYR A 192 -12.73 25.65 -18.80
N ARG A 193 -13.32 26.12 -19.91
CA ARG A 193 -13.48 25.35 -21.15
C ARG A 193 -12.14 24.87 -21.72
N GLU A 194 -11.12 25.72 -21.74
CA GLU A 194 -9.79 25.36 -22.24
C GLU A 194 -9.17 24.17 -21.48
N TYR A 195 -9.38 24.12 -20.15
CA TYR A 195 -8.86 23.03 -19.32
C TYR A 195 -9.66 21.74 -19.49
N ALA A 196 -10.98 21.83 -19.69
CA ALA A 196 -11.80 20.68 -20.07
C ALA A 196 -11.34 20.10 -21.43
N GLU A 197 -10.98 20.96 -22.38
CA GLU A 197 -10.42 20.56 -23.68
C GLU A 197 -9.07 19.85 -23.53
N GLU A 198 -8.19 20.35 -22.67
CA GLU A 198 -6.93 19.67 -22.34
C GLU A 198 -7.16 18.30 -21.69
N ALA A 199 -8.10 18.19 -20.76
CA ALA A 199 -8.40 16.93 -20.10
C ALA A 199 -8.98 15.89 -21.08
N ILE A 200 -9.93 16.28 -21.94
CA ILE A 200 -10.58 15.38 -22.90
C ILE A 200 -9.63 14.88 -24.00
N LYS A 201 -8.45 15.50 -24.22
CA LYS A 201 -7.38 14.95 -25.09
C LYS A 201 -6.87 13.58 -24.61
N HIS A 202 -7.12 13.21 -23.36
CA HIS A 202 -6.79 11.89 -22.81
C HIS A 202 -7.83 10.81 -23.15
N TYR A 203 -8.75 11.09 -24.09
CA TYR A 203 -9.65 10.10 -24.68
C TYR A 203 -9.43 10.06 -26.19
N LEU A 204 -9.19 8.84 -26.68
CA LEU A 204 -9.18 8.57 -28.11
C LEU A 204 -10.59 8.77 -28.72
N PRO A 205 -10.68 9.01 -30.04
CA PRO A 205 -11.96 9.17 -30.73
C PRO A 205 -12.95 8.02 -30.49
N ARG A 206 -12.50 6.77 -30.66
CA ARG A 206 -13.39 5.59 -30.53
C ARG A 206 -14.02 5.50 -29.12
N PRO A 207 -13.26 5.49 -28.01
CA PRO A 207 -13.83 5.52 -26.66
C PRO A 207 -14.77 6.69 -26.42
N LEU A 208 -14.44 7.90 -26.90
CA LEU A 208 -15.27 9.08 -26.67
C LEU A 208 -16.62 9.01 -27.40
N VAL A 209 -16.63 8.52 -28.64
CA VAL A 209 -17.86 8.27 -29.42
C VAL A 209 -18.73 7.22 -28.72
N VAL A 210 -18.13 6.14 -28.20
CA VAL A 210 -18.84 5.11 -27.44
C VAL A 210 -19.46 5.70 -26.17
N LEU A 211 -18.66 6.33 -25.32
CA LEU A 211 -19.12 6.88 -24.03
C LEU A 211 -20.26 7.88 -24.22
N THR A 212 -20.10 8.84 -25.13
CA THR A 212 -21.14 9.84 -25.40
C THR A 212 -22.41 9.21 -25.98
N THR A 213 -22.29 8.17 -26.81
CA THR A 213 -23.45 7.43 -27.33
C THR A 213 -24.20 6.72 -26.20
N LEU A 214 -23.49 6.06 -25.29
CA LEU A 214 -24.09 5.32 -24.18
C LEU A 214 -24.71 6.25 -23.12
N ILE A 215 -24.02 7.34 -22.75
CA ILE A 215 -24.52 8.34 -21.79
C ILE A 215 -25.80 8.99 -22.31
N ASN A 216 -25.81 9.47 -23.55
CA ASN A 216 -27.01 10.06 -24.15
C ASN A 216 -28.16 9.05 -24.22
N ARG A 217 -27.86 7.76 -24.39
CA ARG A 217 -28.88 6.72 -24.40
C ARG A 217 -29.46 6.49 -23.01
N MET A 218 -28.63 6.41 -21.98
CA MET A 218 -29.08 6.25 -20.58
C MET A 218 -30.09 7.32 -20.17
N GLU A 219 -29.91 8.56 -20.61
CA GLU A 219 -30.85 9.66 -20.32
C GLU A 219 -32.22 9.44 -20.97
N ALA A 220 -32.26 8.84 -22.15
CA ALA A 220 -33.50 8.57 -22.87
C ALA A 220 -34.23 7.30 -22.39
N LEU A 221 -33.58 6.45 -21.58
CA LEU A 221 -34.19 5.23 -21.05
C LEU A 221 -35.10 5.55 -19.86
N ASN A 222 -36.30 4.95 -19.86
CA ASN A 222 -37.20 4.95 -18.72
C ASN A 222 -36.81 3.83 -17.74
N LEU A 223 -35.87 4.13 -16.85
CA LEU A 223 -35.37 3.21 -15.82
C LEU A 223 -35.89 3.62 -14.44
N SER A 224 -36.11 2.63 -13.57
CA SER A 224 -36.25 2.90 -12.13
C SER A 224 -34.96 3.54 -11.59
N GLU A 225 -35.07 4.24 -10.47
CA GLU A 225 -33.92 4.90 -9.83
C GLU A 225 -32.76 3.92 -9.56
N ARG A 226 -33.06 2.73 -9.00
CA ARG A 226 -32.08 1.67 -8.75
C ARG A 226 -31.37 1.18 -10.01
N ARG A 227 -32.10 0.99 -11.11
CA ARG A 227 -31.52 0.59 -12.41
C ARG A 227 -30.73 1.72 -13.05
N ARG A 228 -31.15 2.97 -12.87
CA ARG A 228 -30.39 4.15 -13.31
C ARG A 228 -29.08 4.25 -12.56
N GLN A 229 -29.07 4.10 -11.24
CA GLN A 229 -27.85 4.04 -10.43
C GLN A 229 -26.92 2.91 -10.87
N ALA A 230 -27.45 1.70 -11.08
CA ALA A 230 -26.69 0.57 -11.59
C ALA A 230 -26.04 0.87 -12.96
N LEU A 231 -26.79 1.48 -13.89
CA LEU A 231 -26.24 1.87 -15.19
C LEU A 231 -25.18 2.97 -15.09
N THR A 232 -25.40 3.98 -14.24
CA THR A 232 -24.42 5.04 -13.96
C THR A 232 -23.11 4.45 -13.42
N ALA A 233 -23.19 3.46 -12.54
CA ALA A 233 -22.03 2.76 -11.97
C ALA A 233 -21.22 2.00 -13.04
N LEU A 234 -21.91 1.31 -13.96
CA LEU A 234 -21.26 0.66 -15.10
C LEU A 234 -20.59 1.69 -16.02
N LEU A 235 -21.28 2.79 -16.34
CA LEU A 235 -20.74 3.85 -17.19
C LEU A 235 -19.54 4.56 -16.56
N LEU A 236 -19.52 4.73 -15.23
CA LEU A 236 -18.36 5.28 -14.52
C LEU A 236 -17.11 4.43 -14.71
N ILE A 237 -17.24 3.09 -14.66
CA ILE A 237 -16.13 2.18 -14.97
C ILE A 237 -15.71 2.33 -16.44
N ALA A 238 -16.65 2.45 -17.38
CA ALA A 238 -16.31 2.65 -18.79
C ALA A 238 -15.61 4.00 -19.03
N CYS A 239 -16.00 5.05 -18.33
CA CYS A 239 -15.31 6.34 -18.37
C CYS A 239 -13.84 6.18 -17.93
N ASP A 240 -13.59 5.41 -16.86
CA ASP A 240 -12.23 5.13 -16.43
C ASP A 240 -11.44 4.23 -17.41
N ALA A 241 -12.09 3.22 -17.99
CA ALA A 241 -11.47 2.33 -18.96
C ALA A 241 -11.15 3.01 -20.30
N GLY A 242 -11.86 4.09 -20.64
CA GLY A 242 -11.79 4.75 -21.95
C GLY A 242 -10.67 5.79 -22.13
N ASN A 243 -9.98 6.18 -21.05
CA ASN A 243 -8.86 7.14 -21.17
C ASN A 243 -7.54 6.46 -21.56
N THR A 244 -6.56 7.26 -21.97
CA THR A 244 -5.25 6.81 -22.47
C THR A 244 -4.21 6.54 -21.37
N LEU A 245 -4.59 6.54 -20.09
CA LEU A 245 -3.66 6.36 -18.97
C LEU A 245 -3.28 4.88 -18.70
N TRP A 246 -3.85 3.94 -19.45
CA TRP A 246 -3.63 2.50 -19.29
C TRP A 246 -2.35 2.03 -19.98
N GLY A 247 -1.20 2.11 -19.32
CA GLY A 247 0.10 1.70 -19.88
C GLY A 247 0.18 0.20 -20.23
N HIS A 248 0.97 -0.15 -21.25
CA HIS A 248 1.26 -1.54 -21.66
C HIS A 248 2.75 -1.75 -21.98
N PRO A 249 3.46 -2.67 -21.28
CA PRO A 249 3.00 -3.42 -20.10
C PRO A 249 2.64 -2.47 -18.94
N MET A 250 1.85 -2.96 -17.98
CA MET A 250 1.35 -2.14 -16.89
C MET A 250 2.46 -1.90 -15.85
N GLU A 251 3.21 -0.81 -16.02
CA GLU A 251 4.30 -0.42 -15.11
C GLU A 251 3.81 0.44 -13.93
N ARG A 252 2.83 1.31 -14.16
CA ARG A 252 2.31 2.27 -13.17
C ARG A 252 0.79 2.12 -13.04
N PRO A 253 0.29 1.24 -12.15
CA PRO A 253 -1.13 0.93 -12.07
C PRO A 253 -1.98 2.10 -11.51
N ARG A 254 -1.36 3.04 -10.78
CA ARG A 254 -2.04 4.15 -10.08
C ARG A 254 -1.59 5.51 -10.61
N PRO A 255 -2.26 6.08 -11.63
CA PRO A 255 -1.85 7.35 -12.22
C PRO A 255 -2.14 8.52 -11.26
N LYS A 256 -1.11 9.36 -11.04
CA LYS A 256 -1.18 10.58 -10.21
C LYS A 256 -1.31 11.87 -11.03
N GLN A 257 -0.98 11.79 -12.33
CA GLN A 257 -0.97 12.90 -13.30
C GLN A 257 -1.56 12.43 -14.64
N LEU A 258 -2.11 13.37 -15.40
CA LEU A 258 -2.55 13.12 -16.77
C LEU A 258 -1.34 13.02 -17.71
N HIS A 259 -0.72 11.84 -17.74
CA HIS A 259 0.43 11.53 -18.58
C HIS A 259 0.15 10.29 -19.42
N ILE A 260 0.21 10.44 -20.75
CA ILE A 260 0.03 9.34 -21.69
C ILE A 260 1.32 8.49 -21.72
N PRO A 261 1.25 7.20 -21.35
CA PRO A 261 2.39 6.27 -21.45
C PRO A 261 2.92 6.17 -22.89
N ALA A 262 4.17 5.72 -23.05
CA ALA A 262 4.78 5.52 -24.38
C ALA A 262 3.97 4.51 -25.23
N VAL A 263 3.47 3.46 -24.59
CA VAL A 263 2.53 2.49 -25.14
C VAL A 263 1.35 2.35 -24.18
N PHE A 264 0.13 2.44 -24.69
CA PHE A 264 -1.08 2.36 -23.89
C PHE A 264 -2.17 1.50 -24.55
N ARG A 265 -3.10 1.02 -23.73
CA ARG A 265 -4.24 0.20 -24.14
C ARG A 265 -5.48 1.06 -24.31
N GLU A 266 -6.16 0.87 -25.43
CA GLU A 266 -7.53 1.27 -25.65
C GLU A 266 -8.44 0.07 -25.42
N GLN A 267 -9.21 0.08 -24.34
CA GLN A 267 -10.07 -1.05 -23.95
C GLN A 267 -11.34 -1.13 -24.80
N ASN A 268 -11.83 -2.36 -25.03
CA ASN A 268 -13.19 -2.58 -25.52
C ASN A 268 -14.20 -2.22 -24.42
N LEU A 269 -14.84 -1.05 -24.56
CA LEU A 269 -15.72 -0.52 -23.51
C LEU A 269 -17.00 -1.33 -23.33
N TRP A 270 -17.51 -1.99 -24.36
CA TRP A 270 -18.66 -2.89 -24.20
C TRP A 270 -18.30 -4.09 -23.32
N MET A 271 -17.14 -4.71 -23.58
CA MET A 271 -16.64 -5.80 -22.74
C MET A 271 -16.37 -5.33 -21.30
N MET A 272 -15.90 -4.09 -21.10
CA MET A 272 -15.72 -3.53 -19.76
C MET A 272 -17.03 -3.36 -18.99
N LEU A 273 -18.11 -2.96 -19.67
CA LEU A 273 -19.45 -2.86 -19.07
C LEU A 273 -20.02 -4.24 -18.72
N ALA A 274 -19.92 -5.21 -19.63
CA ALA A 274 -20.50 -6.53 -19.46
C ALA A 274 -19.77 -7.38 -18.41
N ASN A 275 -18.44 -7.26 -18.32
CA ASN A 275 -17.62 -8.16 -17.49
C ASN A 275 -17.29 -7.63 -16.09
N ARG A 276 -17.63 -6.37 -15.75
CA ARG A 276 -17.28 -5.74 -14.46
C ARG A 276 -18.46 -5.53 -13.51
N LEU A 277 -19.51 -6.32 -13.66
CA LEU A 277 -20.66 -6.35 -12.73
C LEU A 277 -20.20 -6.69 -11.30
N VAL A 278 -19.33 -7.71 -11.18
CA VAL A 278 -18.78 -8.20 -9.89
C VAL A 278 -18.05 -7.11 -9.11
N THR A 279 -17.48 -6.09 -9.78
CA THR A 279 -16.77 -4.98 -9.12
C THR A 279 -17.69 -4.14 -8.22
N TRP A 280 -19.00 -4.16 -8.45
CA TRP A 280 -19.99 -3.41 -7.67
C TRP A 280 -20.85 -4.28 -6.75
N ILE A 281 -20.76 -5.60 -6.89
CA ILE A 281 -21.54 -6.53 -6.08
C ILE A 281 -20.78 -6.73 -4.77
N GLU A 282 -21.07 -5.86 -3.79
CA GLU A 282 -20.53 -5.98 -2.44
C GLU A 282 -21.32 -7.04 -1.67
N THR A 283 -20.63 -7.99 -1.03
CA THR A 283 -21.25 -9.08 -0.26
C THR A 283 -21.56 -8.70 1.20
N GLY A 284 -21.27 -7.46 1.60
CA GLY A 284 -21.51 -6.96 2.95
C GLY A 284 -22.95 -6.51 3.18
N ALA A 285 -23.35 -6.40 4.44
CA ALA A 285 -24.68 -5.89 4.80
C ALA A 285 -24.88 -4.43 4.35
N ASN A 286 -26.09 -4.10 3.91
CA ASN A 286 -26.48 -2.73 3.59
C ASN A 286 -26.33 -1.82 4.81
N VAL A 287 -25.97 -0.57 4.56
CA VAL A 287 -25.84 0.48 5.55
C VAL A 287 -26.90 1.54 5.28
N THR A 288 -27.65 1.92 6.32
CA THR A 288 -28.60 3.03 6.24
C THR A 288 -27.85 4.30 5.87
N LEU A 289 -28.28 4.96 4.79
CA LEU A 289 -27.72 6.21 4.30
C LEU A 289 -28.82 7.26 4.24
N VAL A 290 -28.57 8.44 4.82
CA VAL A 290 -29.48 9.58 4.77
C VAL A 290 -28.71 10.86 4.44
N ASP A 291 -29.36 11.80 3.76
CA ASP A 291 -28.77 13.12 3.51
C ASP A 291 -28.92 14.03 4.73
N TRP A 292 -27.86 14.81 5.03
CA TRP A 292 -27.90 15.89 6.01
C TRP A 292 -29.01 16.90 5.64
N PRO A 293 -29.83 17.38 6.61
CA PRO A 293 -29.68 17.25 8.07
C PRO A 293 -30.42 16.08 8.71
N SER A 294 -30.90 15.11 7.92
CA SER A 294 -31.54 13.91 8.48
C SER A 294 -30.54 13.13 9.32
N LYS A 295 -31.00 12.57 10.44
CA LYS A 295 -30.16 11.80 11.36
C LYS A 295 -30.42 10.31 11.18
N VAL A 296 -29.35 9.53 11.29
CA VAL A 296 -29.44 8.08 11.38
C VAL A 296 -29.78 7.64 12.79
N ASP A 297 -30.42 6.47 12.89
CA ASP A 297 -30.80 5.85 14.15
C ASP A 297 -29.58 5.41 14.97
N GLU A 298 -29.79 5.09 16.25
CA GLU A 298 -28.72 4.67 17.16
C GLU A 298 -28.12 3.30 16.82
N SER A 299 -28.76 2.51 15.96
CA SER A 299 -28.22 1.27 15.41
C SER A 299 -27.03 1.48 14.47
N GLY A 300 -26.73 2.73 14.10
CA GLY A 300 -25.66 3.09 13.18
C GLY A 300 -26.16 3.37 11.76
N GLY A 301 -25.28 3.98 10.96
CA GLY A 301 -25.57 4.42 9.60
C GLY A 301 -24.72 5.60 9.18
N ILE A 302 -24.91 6.08 7.96
CA ILE A 302 -24.18 7.19 7.36
C ILE A 302 -25.12 8.38 7.15
N CYS A 303 -24.72 9.54 7.64
CA CYS A 303 -25.30 10.83 7.31
C CYS A 303 -24.37 11.55 6.33
N LEU A 304 -24.83 11.79 5.11
CA LEU A 304 -24.04 12.34 4.03
C LEU A 304 -24.29 13.83 3.87
N PHE A 305 -23.22 14.63 3.89
CA PHE A 305 -23.27 16.05 3.56
C PHE A 305 -22.59 16.32 2.23
N GLU A 306 -23.34 16.90 1.29
CA GLU A 306 -22.83 17.37 0.01
C GLU A 306 -22.12 18.73 0.18
N GLY A 307 -20.80 18.69 0.23
CA GLY A 307 -19.97 19.90 0.32
C GLY A 307 -18.73 19.73 1.17
N ARG A 308 -18.10 20.87 1.49
CA ARG A 308 -16.85 20.93 2.27
C ARG A 308 -17.17 21.08 3.76
N LEU A 309 -16.30 20.54 4.61
CA LEU A 309 -16.40 20.69 6.07
C LEU A 309 -16.59 22.15 6.51
N SER A 310 -15.94 23.11 5.84
CA SER A 310 -16.06 24.55 6.16
C SER A 310 -17.48 25.09 6.04
N GLN A 311 -18.31 24.53 5.15
CA GLN A 311 -19.71 24.91 4.97
C GLN A 311 -20.62 24.29 6.04
N LEU A 312 -20.22 23.14 6.57
CA LEU A 312 -20.98 22.36 7.55
C LEU A 312 -20.64 22.74 9.00
N ALA A 313 -19.43 23.22 9.26
CA ALA A 313 -18.87 23.33 10.60
C ALA A 313 -19.76 24.09 11.60
N HIS A 314 -20.29 25.25 11.20
CA HIS A 314 -21.14 26.05 12.09
C HIS A 314 -22.48 25.38 12.44
N GLN A 315 -23.00 24.53 11.55
CA GLN A 315 -24.28 23.83 11.76
C GLN A 315 -24.10 22.62 12.68
N VAL A 316 -23.04 21.82 12.46
CA VAL A 316 -22.76 20.59 13.20
C VAL A 316 -22.43 20.83 14.66
N ARG A 317 -21.64 21.86 14.96
CA ARG A 317 -21.18 22.17 16.35
C ARG A 317 -22.33 22.29 17.36
N ARG A 318 -23.55 22.61 16.90
CA ARG A 318 -24.73 22.77 17.75
C ARG A 318 -25.65 21.54 17.80
N GLN A 319 -25.47 20.56 16.91
CA GLN A 319 -26.47 19.52 16.66
C GLN A 319 -25.97 18.09 16.79
N ILE A 320 -24.67 17.84 16.58
CA ILE A 320 -24.08 16.50 16.66
C ILE A 320 -22.88 16.50 17.62
N PRO A 321 -22.89 15.67 18.66
CA PRO A 321 -21.72 15.45 19.51
C PRO A 321 -20.75 14.47 18.84
N ILE A 322 -19.78 14.98 18.09
CA ILE A 322 -18.71 14.15 17.51
C ILE A 322 -17.85 13.56 18.63
N SER A 323 -17.75 12.23 18.70
CA SER A 323 -16.95 11.52 19.71
C SER A 323 -15.55 11.18 19.23
N ALA A 324 -15.36 11.02 17.92
CA ALA A 324 -14.07 10.78 17.30
C ALA A 324 -14.11 11.11 15.81
N VAL A 325 -12.92 11.29 15.22
CA VAL A 325 -12.73 11.47 13.78
C VAL A 325 -12.00 10.26 13.23
N LEU A 326 -12.51 9.73 12.12
CA LEU A 326 -11.95 8.59 11.42
C LEU A 326 -11.85 8.95 9.94
N THR A 327 -10.63 8.97 9.39
CA THR A 327 -10.45 9.47 8.03
C THR A 327 -9.26 8.88 7.28
N SER A 328 -9.36 8.83 5.95
CA SER A 328 -8.19 8.70 5.07
C SER A 328 -7.80 10.07 4.55
N LEU A 329 -6.53 10.46 4.69
CA LEU A 329 -6.04 11.73 4.16
C LEU A 329 -5.98 11.68 2.63
N PRO A 330 -6.57 12.66 1.92
CA PRO A 330 -6.56 12.67 0.47
C PRO A 330 -5.16 13.04 -0.04
N ARG A 331 -4.46 12.05 -0.62
CA ARG A 331 -3.21 12.31 -1.34
C ARG A 331 -3.51 13.14 -2.59
N PRO A 332 -2.73 14.20 -2.90
CA PRO A 332 -2.94 14.93 -4.13
C PRO A 332 -2.85 14.05 -5.38
N ASN A 333 -3.92 14.05 -6.19
CA ASN A 333 -4.00 13.27 -7.41
C ASN A 333 -4.66 14.12 -8.51
N GLN A 334 -3.83 14.73 -9.35
CA GLN A 334 -4.28 15.57 -10.46
C GLN A 334 -5.14 14.76 -11.45
N ALA A 335 -4.68 13.56 -11.83
CA ALA A 335 -5.39 12.73 -12.80
C ALA A 335 -6.81 12.45 -12.33
N PHE A 336 -6.94 11.94 -11.09
CA PHE A 336 -8.23 11.59 -10.53
C PHE A 336 -9.17 12.79 -10.45
N TRP A 337 -8.69 13.93 -9.94
CA TRP A 337 -9.52 15.11 -9.74
C TRP A 337 -9.98 15.77 -11.03
N THR A 338 -9.10 15.86 -12.02
CA THR A 338 -9.47 16.36 -13.36
C THR A 338 -10.45 15.41 -14.05
N LEU A 339 -10.23 14.09 -13.94
CA LEU A 339 -11.15 13.10 -14.49
C LEU A 339 -12.51 13.10 -13.76
N CYS A 340 -12.54 13.29 -12.44
CA CYS A 340 -13.78 13.42 -11.68
C CYS A 340 -14.63 14.60 -12.18
N ALA A 341 -14.00 15.73 -12.52
CA ALA A 341 -14.72 16.87 -13.10
C ALA A 341 -15.34 16.51 -14.47
N LEU A 342 -14.60 15.80 -15.33
CA LEU A 342 -15.14 15.32 -16.61
C LEU A 342 -16.29 14.34 -16.40
N TRP A 343 -16.08 13.30 -15.60
CA TRP A 343 -17.05 12.24 -15.35
C TRP A 343 -18.31 12.78 -14.69
N SER A 344 -18.19 13.75 -13.78
CA SER A 344 -19.36 14.37 -13.14
C SER A 344 -20.22 15.10 -14.16
N GLY A 345 -19.60 15.87 -15.06
CA GLY A 345 -20.31 16.54 -16.16
C GLY A 345 -20.94 15.55 -17.12
N TRP A 346 -20.22 14.47 -17.45
CA TRP A 346 -20.72 13.43 -18.33
C TRP A 346 -21.93 12.69 -17.74
N LEU A 347 -21.86 12.26 -16.49
CA LEU A 347 -22.89 11.43 -15.88
C LEU A 347 -24.10 12.24 -15.36
N TRP A 348 -23.87 13.44 -14.82
CA TRP A 348 -24.91 14.23 -14.13
C TRP A 348 -25.07 15.66 -14.66
N GLY A 349 -24.26 16.08 -15.63
CA GLY A 349 -24.39 17.40 -16.26
C GLY A 349 -23.57 18.50 -15.56
N ARG A 350 -23.67 19.72 -16.10
CA ARG A 350 -22.77 20.83 -15.77
C ARG A 350 -22.82 21.26 -14.31
N GLU A 351 -23.99 21.24 -13.70
CA GLU A 351 -24.18 21.64 -12.29
C GLU A 351 -23.39 20.75 -11.34
N ALA A 352 -23.27 19.45 -11.64
CA ALA A 352 -22.48 18.51 -10.84
C ALA A 352 -20.97 18.79 -10.90
N VAL A 353 -20.48 19.55 -11.89
CA VAL A 353 -19.05 19.88 -12.01
C VAL A 353 -18.64 21.02 -11.06
N GLU A 354 -19.58 21.90 -10.70
CA GLU A 354 -19.30 23.14 -9.95
C GLU A 354 -18.40 22.97 -8.71
N PRO A 355 -18.62 21.97 -7.82
CA PRO A 355 -17.79 21.79 -6.63
C PRO A 355 -16.31 21.53 -6.92
N TYR A 356 -15.99 21.10 -8.15
CA TYR A 356 -14.69 20.61 -8.60
C TYR A 356 -14.14 21.30 -9.85
N LYS A 357 -14.83 22.31 -10.42
CA LYS A 357 -14.34 23.06 -11.60
C LYS A 357 -12.90 23.57 -11.45
N ALA A 358 -12.56 24.06 -10.25
CA ALA A 358 -11.21 24.54 -9.93
C ALA A 358 -10.10 23.48 -10.12
N ALA A 359 -10.45 22.18 -10.06
CA ALA A 359 -9.51 21.09 -10.31
C ALA A 359 -9.16 20.90 -11.79
N LEU A 360 -9.99 21.40 -12.73
CA LEU A 360 -9.65 21.39 -14.15
C LEU A 360 -8.44 22.29 -14.43
N ARG A 361 -8.42 23.50 -13.83
CA ARG A 361 -7.37 24.49 -14.04
C ARG A 361 -6.01 24.12 -13.43
N ARG A 362 -6.01 23.31 -12.36
CA ARG A 362 -4.82 23.14 -11.53
C ARG A 362 -3.90 22.05 -12.10
N ARG A 363 -2.77 22.47 -12.66
CA ARG A 363 -1.80 21.58 -13.32
C ARG A 363 -0.85 20.83 -12.39
N ARG A 364 -0.60 21.38 -11.19
CA ARG A 364 0.29 20.76 -10.20
C ARG A 364 -0.30 20.95 -8.82
N TYR A 365 -0.25 19.87 -8.05
CA TYR A 365 -0.54 19.86 -6.63
C TYR A 365 0.75 19.47 -5.93
N ASP A 366 1.51 20.49 -5.53
CA ASP A 366 2.71 20.27 -4.74
C ASP A 366 2.36 20.04 -3.26
N TRP A 367 3.37 19.66 -2.49
CA TRP A 367 3.21 19.36 -1.07
C TRP A 367 2.87 20.60 -0.24
N THR A 368 3.27 21.79 -0.70
CA THR A 368 2.85 23.07 -0.12
C THR A 368 1.34 23.25 -0.22
N TRP A 369 0.78 23.06 -1.42
CA TRP A 369 -0.67 23.10 -1.60
C TRP A 369 -1.37 22.06 -0.74
N SER A 370 -0.83 20.83 -0.67
CA SER A 370 -1.39 19.77 0.15
C SER A 370 -1.45 20.17 1.62
N ALA A 371 -0.37 20.73 2.16
CA ALA A 371 -0.33 21.17 3.56
C ALA A 371 -1.29 22.32 3.83
N THR A 372 -1.39 23.30 2.91
CA THR A 372 -2.35 24.42 3.05
C THR A 372 -3.80 23.93 3.01
N ALA A 373 -4.13 23.00 2.10
CA ALA A 373 -5.46 22.42 2.00
C ALA A 373 -5.82 21.60 3.25
N LEU A 374 -4.89 20.76 3.73
CA LEU A 374 -5.05 19.99 4.97
C LEU A 374 -5.16 20.91 6.18
N HIS A 375 -4.35 21.97 6.27
CA HIS A 375 -4.41 22.91 7.38
C HIS A 375 -5.76 23.63 7.45
N SER A 376 -6.31 24.02 6.29
CA SER A 376 -7.65 24.58 6.22
C SER A 376 -8.70 23.59 6.73
N ALA A 377 -8.67 22.34 6.29
CA ALA A 377 -9.59 21.30 6.75
C ALA A 377 -9.46 21.03 8.26
N PHE A 378 -8.22 20.85 8.75
CA PHE A 378 -7.93 20.65 10.16
C PHE A 378 -8.35 21.86 11.01
N SER A 379 -8.22 23.09 10.53
CA SER A 379 -8.63 24.28 11.30
C SER A 379 -10.14 24.32 11.51
N HIS A 380 -10.93 23.97 10.49
CA HIS A 380 -12.38 23.82 10.63
C HIS A 380 -12.75 22.64 11.53
N LEU A 381 -12.03 21.52 11.40
CA LEU A 381 -12.20 20.35 12.24
C LEU A 381 -11.93 20.68 13.72
N PHE A 382 -10.84 21.36 14.01
CA PHE A 382 -10.48 21.77 15.38
C PHE A 382 -11.59 22.63 16.01
N GLY A 383 -12.20 23.53 15.23
CA GLY A 383 -13.33 24.35 15.70
C GLY A 383 -14.64 23.58 15.99
N LEU A 384 -14.74 22.32 15.53
CA LEU A 384 -15.88 21.42 15.75
C LEU A 384 -15.71 20.51 16.96
N LEU A 385 -14.47 20.10 17.25
CA LEU A 385 -14.20 19.05 18.20
C LEU A 385 -14.10 19.62 19.63
N PRO A 386 -14.69 18.94 20.63
CA PRO A 386 -14.30 19.15 22.02
C PRO A 386 -12.79 18.91 22.20
N PRO A 387 -12.11 19.60 23.14
CA PRO A 387 -10.74 19.25 23.52
C PRO A 387 -10.67 17.78 23.97
N GLY A 388 -9.57 17.10 23.65
CA GLY A 388 -9.38 15.69 23.98
C GLY A 388 -9.99 14.70 22.98
N THR A 389 -10.62 15.17 21.90
CA THR A 389 -11.23 14.28 20.91
C THR A 389 -10.17 13.61 20.05
N ALA A 390 -10.25 12.29 19.94
CA ALA A 390 -9.32 11.49 19.15
C ALA A 390 -9.58 11.65 17.64
N VAL A 391 -8.50 11.79 16.87
CA VAL A 391 -8.51 11.87 15.40
C VAL A 391 -7.59 10.79 14.86
N PHE A 392 -8.16 9.78 14.22
CA PHE A 392 -7.43 8.72 13.56
C PHE A 392 -7.38 8.94 12.06
N GLY A 393 -6.18 9.13 11.54
CA GLY A 393 -5.91 9.32 10.13
C GLY A 393 -5.11 8.18 9.53
N LEU A 394 -5.56 7.71 8.38
CA LEU A 394 -4.79 6.84 7.49
C LEU A 394 -4.12 7.70 6.41
N LEU A 395 -2.81 7.59 6.27
CA LEU A 395 -2.04 8.25 5.22
C LEU A 395 -1.61 7.18 4.19
N PRO A 396 -2.43 6.95 3.14
CA PRO A 396 -2.15 5.95 2.12
C PRO A 396 -1.07 6.41 1.15
N GLU A 397 -0.35 5.46 0.53
CA GLU A 397 0.74 5.72 -0.41
C GLU A 397 1.76 6.75 0.15
N PRO A 398 2.38 6.44 1.30
CA PRO A 398 3.17 7.42 2.04
C PRO A 398 4.42 7.85 1.27
N GLU A 399 4.66 9.15 1.28
CA GLU A 399 5.89 9.77 0.79
C GLU A 399 6.38 10.76 1.87
N PRO A 400 7.70 10.97 2.05
CA PRO A 400 8.21 11.83 3.11
C PRO A 400 7.55 13.22 3.11
N PRO A 401 7.45 13.93 1.96
CA PRO A 401 6.77 15.23 1.94
C PRO A 401 5.28 15.17 2.25
N PHE A 402 4.58 14.07 1.95
CA PHE A 402 3.16 13.91 2.29
C PHE A 402 2.97 13.81 3.81
N LEU A 403 3.84 13.03 4.46
CA LEU A 403 3.85 12.92 5.91
C LEU A 403 4.17 14.26 6.59
N THR A 404 5.19 14.99 6.10
CA THR A 404 5.49 16.35 6.58
C THR A 404 4.29 17.27 6.41
N SER A 405 3.65 17.29 5.24
CA SER A 405 2.46 18.10 4.97
C SER A 405 1.33 17.80 5.96
N ALA A 406 1.06 16.53 6.24
CA ALA A 406 -0.01 16.13 7.16
C ALA A 406 0.28 16.55 8.61
N LEU A 407 1.48 16.26 9.11
CA LEU A 407 1.86 16.57 10.49
C LEU A 407 1.99 18.07 10.74
N THR A 408 2.62 18.82 9.84
CA THR A 408 2.72 20.28 9.94
C THR A 408 1.34 20.94 9.88
N ALA A 409 0.44 20.46 9.01
CA ALA A 409 -0.92 20.99 8.90
C ALA A 409 -1.76 20.76 10.17
N ALA A 410 -1.66 19.56 10.75
CA ALA A 410 -2.37 19.19 11.98
C ALA A 410 -1.84 19.97 13.19
N GLU A 411 -0.52 20.05 13.38
CA GLU A 411 0.11 20.83 14.46
C GLU A 411 -0.30 22.31 14.37
N ALA A 412 -0.21 22.89 13.16
CA ALA A 412 -0.59 24.27 12.89
C ALA A 412 -2.08 24.56 13.19
N ALA A 413 -2.95 23.56 13.07
CA ALA A 413 -4.39 23.72 13.28
C ALA A 413 -4.82 23.55 14.74
N GLY A 414 -3.96 23.06 15.64
CA GLY A 414 -4.33 22.83 17.04
C GLY A 414 -4.35 21.36 17.47
N PHE A 415 -3.88 20.42 16.66
CA PHE A 415 -3.80 19.01 17.04
C PHE A 415 -2.45 18.67 17.69
N ASP A 416 -2.45 17.77 18.67
CA ASP A 416 -1.23 17.18 19.25
C ASP A 416 -1.09 15.75 18.71
N LEU A 417 0.11 15.39 18.24
CA LEU A 417 0.41 14.01 17.82
C LEU A 417 0.50 13.11 19.06
N LYS A 418 -0.27 12.02 19.07
CA LYS A 418 -0.28 11.02 20.17
C LYS A 418 0.41 9.73 19.80
N GLY A 419 0.43 9.37 18.52
CA GLY A 419 1.17 8.22 18.04
C GLY A 419 1.15 8.09 16.53
N LEU A 420 2.14 7.37 16.01
CA LEU A 420 2.28 7.06 14.59
C LEU A 420 2.82 5.65 14.46
N ALA A 421 2.16 4.82 13.65
CA ALA A 421 2.59 3.45 13.35
C ALA A 421 2.82 3.28 11.84
N MET A 422 3.90 2.59 11.48
CA MET A 422 4.26 2.31 10.09
C MET A 422 4.89 0.92 9.97
N ARG A 423 4.39 0.14 9.02
CA ARG A 423 4.84 -1.22 8.71
C ARG A 423 5.89 -1.26 7.58
N THR A 424 5.58 -0.67 6.44
CA THR A 424 6.50 -0.47 5.30
C THR A 424 6.25 0.87 4.62
N GLY A 425 7.02 1.20 3.58
CA GLY A 425 6.73 2.35 2.71
C GLY A 425 5.62 2.13 1.68
N GLY A 426 5.09 0.91 1.56
CA GLY A 426 3.92 0.61 0.71
C GLY A 426 2.60 0.64 1.46
N ASP A 427 2.64 0.47 2.79
CA ASP A 427 1.46 0.39 3.64
C ASP A 427 0.98 1.78 4.07
N PRO A 428 -0.34 1.98 4.32
CA PRO A 428 -0.83 3.22 4.93
C PRO A 428 -0.18 3.46 6.30
N ILE A 429 0.28 4.69 6.55
CA ILE A 429 0.71 5.11 7.89
C ILE A 429 -0.53 5.39 8.73
N GLN A 430 -0.56 4.86 9.96
CA GLN A 430 -1.63 5.09 10.92
C GLN A 430 -1.20 6.21 11.88
N ILE A 431 -1.99 7.26 11.97
CA ILE A 431 -1.65 8.45 12.76
C ILE A 431 -2.79 8.76 13.72
N LEU A 432 -2.44 8.93 15.00
CA LEU A 432 -3.38 9.34 16.05
C LEU A 432 -3.03 10.74 16.51
N TRP A 433 -3.98 11.65 16.39
CA TRP A 433 -3.94 12.97 17.01
C TRP A 433 -5.04 13.11 18.06
N GLU A 434 -4.92 14.18 18.85
CA GLU A 434 -5.95 14.64 19.77
C GLU A 434 -6.11 16.15 19.60
N SER A 435 -7.34 16.66 19.70
CA SER A 435 -7.59 18.10 19.76
C SER A 435 -7.01 18.68 21.05
N GLY A 436 -5.92 19.44 20.95
CA GLY A 436 -5.25 20.01 22.13
C GLY A 436 -5.91 21.28 22.65
N GLU A 437 -5.46 21.77 23.81
CA GLU A 437 -5.88 23.07 24.33
C GLU A 437 -5.16 24.21 23.59
N HIS A 438 -5.89 25.01 22.81
CA HIS A 438 -5.33 26.06 21.96
C HIS A 438 -4.65 27.20 22.75
N LEU A 439 -5.06 27.46 24.00
CA LEU A 439 -4.69 28.66 24.76
C LEU A 439 -3.29 28.60 25.40
N GLN A 440 -2.62 27.44 25.44
CA GLN A 440 -1.34 27.25 26.15
C GLN A 440 -0.19 26.75 25.25
N ARG A 441 -0.29 26.92 23.92
CA ARG A 441 0.70 26.37 22.99
C ARG A 441 1.92 27.27 22.80
N VAL A 442 3.08 26.77 23.23
CA VAL A 442 4.41 27.31 22.91
C VAL A 442 5.00 26.47 21.78
N THR A 443 5.52 27.13 20.74
CA THR A 443 6.24 26.47 19.64
C THR A 443 7.75 26.59 19.85
N HIS A 444 8.48 25.61 19.35
CA HIS A 444 9.93 25.55 19.47
C HIS A 444 10.59 25.60 18.09
N LYS A 445 11.82 26.14 18.03
CA LYS A 445 12.59 26.12 16.79
C LYS A 445 13.12 24.71 16.53
N PRO A 446 13.03 24.20 15.30
CA PRO A 446 13.61 22.90 14.99
C PRO A 446 15.14 22.98 15.00
N VAL A 447 15.79 21.97 15.58
CA VAL A 447 17.25 21.88 15.72
C VAL A 447 17.75 20.63 14.98
N VAL A 448 18.75 20.79 14.10
CA VAL A 448 19.30 19.68 13.29
C VAL A 448 19.81 18.54 14.16
N GLU A 449 20.52 18.86 15.25
CA GLU A 449 21.09 17.87 16.17
C GLU A 449 20.02 17.06 16.92
N GLU A 450 18.85 17.64 17.20
CA GLU A 450 17.74 16.89 17.80
C GLU A 450 17.13 15.90 16.81
N ALA A 451 16.91 16.33 15.56
CA ALA A 451 16.47 15.42 14.51
C ALA A 451 17.50 14.32 14.26
N ARG A 452 18.80 14.65 14.24
CA ARG A 452 19.89 13.67 14.14
C ARG A 452 19.83 12.66 15.28
N GLN A 453 19.71 13.11 16.52
CA GLN A 453 19.63 12.22 17.68
C GLN A 453 18.42 11.28 17.58
N SER A 454 17.25 11.78 17.16
CA SER A 454 16.06 10.93 16.98
C SER A 454 16.24 9.83 15.91
N VAL A 455 17.01 10.13 14.86
CA VAL A 455 17.36 9.16 13.82
C VAL A 455 18.32 8.11 14.37
N VAL A 456 19.33 8.53 15.16
CA VAL A 456 20.26 7.62 15.82
C VAL A 456 19.52 6.72 16.80
N ASP A 457 18.65 7.27 17.65
CA ASP A 457 17.85 6.53 18.62
C ASP A 457 16.96 5.50 17.93
N HIS A 458 16.33 5.88 16.81
CA HIS A 458 15.54 4.94 16.01
C HIS A 458 16.39 3.79 15.45
N LEU A 459 17.56 4.07 14.86
CA LEU A 459 18.44 3.04 14.32
C LEU A 459 18.99 2.11 15.41
N LEU A 460 19.34 2.66 16.58
CA LEU A 460 19.76 1.88 17.75
C LEU A 460 18.64 0.98 18.25
N SER A 461 17.44 1.53 18.43
CA SER A 461 16.25 0.78 18.88
C SER A 461 15.81 -0.27 17.86
N ARG A 462 16.04 -0.04 16.56
CA ARG A 462 15.73 -0.99 15.50
C ARG A 462 16.78 -2.11 15.40
N GLY A 463 18.06 -1.79 15.61
CA GLY A 463 19.18 -2.72 15.55
C GLY A 463 19.61 -3.16 14.14
N GLU A 464 19.03 -2.55 13.09
CA GLU A 464 19.29 -2.84 11.67
C GLU A 464 19.03 -1.59 10.80
N PRO A 465 19.58 -1.51 9.58
CA PRO A 465 19.33 -0.40 8.66
C PRO A 465 17.84 -0.19 8.32
N ALA A 466 17.48 1.06 8.05
CA ALA A 466 16.11 1.45 7.72
C ALA A 466 16.05 2.34 6.46
N PRO A 467 14.94 2.29 5.69
CA PRO A 467 14.75 3.18 4.55
C PRO A 467 14.49 4.63 5.02
N TYR A 468 14.76 5.60 4.13
CA TYR A 468 14.66 7.02 4.46
C TYR A 468 13.31 7.42 5.06
N LEU A 469 12.19 6.86 4.58
CA LEU A 469 10.85 7.17 5.11
C LEU A 469 10.72 6.87 6.62
N HIS A 470 11.36 5.81 7.14
CA HIS A 470 11.35 5.50 8.58
C HIS A 470 12.15 6.52 9.38
N LEU A 471 13.32 6.91 8.88
CA LEU A 471 14.17 7.92 9.54
C LEU A 471 13.53 9.30 9.49
N HIS A 472 12.90 9.62 8.37
CA HIS A 472 12.13 10.85 8.20
C HIS A 472 10.95 10.88 9.18
N ALA A 473 10.19 9.79 9.30
CA ALA A 473 9.11 9.68 10.27
C ALA A 473 9.62 9.79 11.72
N ALA A 474 10.77 9.18 12.07
CA ALA A 474 11.35 9.27 13.41
C ALA A 474 11.66 10.72 13.79
N ALA A 475 12.31 11.46 12.89
CA ALA A 475 12.58 12.88 13.09
C ALA A 475 11.31 13.73 13.18
N LEU A 476 10.31 13.47 12.33
CA LEU A 476 9.04 14.18 12.39
C LEU A 476 8.26 13.92 13.68
N ILE A 477 8.29 12.69 14.23
CA ILE A 477 7.65 12.35 15.50
C ILE A 477 8.28 13.16 16.64
N ASP A 478 9.61 13.24 16.69
CA ASP A 478 10.32 14.00 17.71
C ASP A 478 10.00 15.50 17.61
N LEU A 479 10.11 16.07 16.40
CA LEU A 479 9.76 17.47 16.14
C LEU A 479 8.29 17.78 16.49
N ALA A 480 7.35 16.91 16.12
CA ALA A 480 5.93 17.08 16.45
C ALA A 480 5.67 17.00 17.96
N SER A 481 6.35 16.10 18.67
CA SER A 481 6.22 15.94 20.12
C SER A 481 6.68 17.19 20.88
N LYS A 482 7.65 17.92 20.30
CA LYS A 482 8.20 19.18 20.80
C LYS A 482 7.52 20.41 20.20
N ARG A 483 6.49 20.24 19.36
CA ARG A 483 5.79 21.33 18.64
C ARG A 483 6.76 22.23 17.88
N ALA A 484 7.66 21.59 17.14
CA ALA A 484 8.76 22.21 16.41
C ALA A 484 8.64 22.04 14.88
N LEU A 485 7.46 21.61 14.38
CA LEU A 485 7.25 21.51 12.92
C LEU A 485 6.96 22.88 12.29
N ARG A 486 6.48 23.85 13.07
CA ARG A 486 6.21 25.21 12.60
C ARG A 486 6.42 26.27 13.69
N ASP A 487 7.24 27.27 13.38
CA ASP A 487 7.40 28.45 14.23
C ASP A 487 6.16 29.37 14.19
N LYS A 488 5.95 30.14 15.28
CA LYS A 488 4.85 31.10 15.36
C LYS A 488 5.03 32.21 14.32
N GLY A 489 4.09 32.31 13.38
CA GLY A 489 4.12 33.29 12.28
C GLY A 489 4.91 32.84 11.05
N GLN A 490 5.51 31.64 11.06
CA GLN A 490 6.14 31.07 9.88
C GLN A 490 5.07 30.61 8.88
N GLU A 491 5.27 30.88 7.59
CA GLU A 491 4.42 30.35 6.51
C GLU A 491 4.56 28.82 6.41
N ILE A 492 3.47 28.13 6.09
CA ILE A 492 3.46 26.65 6.00
C ILE A 492 4.49 26.17 4.97
N GLU A 493 4.60 26.85 3.83
CA GLU A 493 5.59 26.52 2.79
C GLU A 493 7.02 26.53 3.33
N GLN A 494 7.36 27.59 4.08
CA GLN A 494 8.69 27.74 4.65
C GLN A 494 8.96 26.63 5.68
N ALA A 495 7.97 26.29 6.50
CA ALA A 495 8.04 25.23 7.50
C ALA A 495 8.30 23.85 6.87
N LEU A 496 7.62 23.51 5.78
CA LEU A 496 7.86 22.26 5.05
C LEU A 496 9.27 22.19 4.49
N ARG A 497 9.71 23.25 3.80
CA ARG A 497 11.04 23.31 3.19
C ARG A 497 12.14 23.22 4.25
N SER A 498 12.00 23.93 5.37
CA SER A 498 12.97 23.90 6.47
C SER A 498 13.04 22.52 7.12
N THR A 499 11.89 21.90 7.38
CA THR A 499 11.82 20.58 8.02
C THR A 499 12.45 19.50 7.14
N ASN A 500 12.10 19.47 5.85
CA ASN A 500 12.69 18.52 4.92
C ASN A 500 14.21 18.71 4.78
N SER A 501 14.67 19.96 4.64
CA SER A 501 16.10 20.26 4.54
C SER A 501 16.85 19.87 5.81
N LEU A 502 16.27 20.14 6.98
CA LEU A 502 16.84 19.82 8.28
C LEU A 502 17.07 18.32 8.45
N ILE A 503 16.08 17.48 8.10
CA ILE A 503 16.19 16.02 8.18
C ILE A 503 17.20 15.49 7.15
N GLN A 504 17.23 16.05 5.94
CA GLN A 504 18.21 15.64 4.92
C GLN A 504 19.65 15.98 5.35
N ASN A 505 19.86 17.16 5.94
CA ASN A 505 21.18 17.58 6.44
C ASN A 505 21.62 16.76 7.65
N ALA A 506 20.68 16.36 8.51
CA ALA A 506 20.97 15.44 9.61
C ALA A 506 21.59 14.12 9.10
N LEU A 507 21.21 13.61 7.92
CA LEU A 507 21.82 12.40 7.37
C LEU A 507 23.11 12.64 6.56
N ARG A 508 23.17 13.72 5.77
CA ARG A 508 24.29 13.96 4.83
C ARG A 508 25.58 14.36 5.50
N ASP A 509 25.50 15.22 6.50
CA ASP A 509 26.67 15.95 7.02
C ASP A 509 27.40 15.19 8.13
N ASP A 510 27.14 13.89 8.28
CA ASP A 510 27.57 13.12 9.44
C ASP A 510 28.33 11.85 9.09
N THR A 511 29.48 11.70 9.74
CA THR A 511 30.29 10.50 9.68
C THR A 511 29.65 9.29 10.37
N LEU A 512 28.66 9.49 11.24
CA LEU A 512 27.99 8.43 12.00
C LEU A 512 27.15 7.48 11.14
N PHE A 513 26.63 7.93 10.00
CA PHE A 513 25.74 7.12 9.16
C PHE A 513 26.49 6.40 8.02
N GLU A 514 26.00 5.20 7.67
CA GLU A 514 26.39 4.44 6.48
C GLU A 514 25.18 4.32 5.54
N HIS A 515 25.35 4.76 4.30
CA HIS A 515 24.31 4.73 3.27
C HIS A 515 24.51 3.54 2.33
N TYR A 516 23.60 2.58 2.38
CA TYR A 516 23.59 1.39 1.53
C TYR A 516 22.64 1.63 0.35
N SER A 517 23.16 2.26 -0.71
CA SER A 517 22.41 2.58 -1.92
C SER A 517 23.27 2.52 -3.17
N THR A 518 22.65 2.25 -4.32
CA THR A 518 23.24 2.43 -5.65
C THR A 518 22.97 3.83 -6.23
N GLY A 519 22.13 4.63 -5.56
CA GLY A 519 21.74 5.98 -5.98
C GLY A 519 22.32 7.07 -5.09
N ALA A 520 22.48 8.28 -5.65
CA ALA A 520 23.02 9.45 -4.94
C ALA A 520 21.99 10.18 -4.05
N SER A 521 20.69 9.87 -4.18
CA SER A 521 19.65 10.49 -3.37
C SER A 521 19.58 9.88 -1.98
N VAL A 522 19.41 10.73 -0.97
CA VAL A 522 19.22 10.29 0.42
C VAL A 522 17.96 9.45 0.62
N GLU A 523 17.00 9.57 -0.29
CA GLU A 523 15.73 8.84 -0.25
C GLU A 523 15.85 7.41 -0.79
N THR A 524 16.96 7.08 -1.45
CA THR A 524 17.20 5.75 -2.04
C THR A 524 17.95 4.83 -1.10
N GLY A 525 17.74 3.52 -1.23
CA GLY A 525 18.44 2.53 -0.41
C GLY A 525 18.04 2.57 1.07
N VAL A 526 18.95 2.13 1.94
CA VAL A 526 18.76 2.10 3.39
C VAL A 526 19.95 2.73 4.11
N TRP A 527 19.72 3.17 5.33
CA TRP A 527 20.69 3.86 6.17
C TRP A 527 20.89 3.08 7.47
N GLY A 528 22.15 2.89 7.86
CA GLY A 528 22.53 2.28 9.13
C GLY A 528 23.54 3.15 9.88
N LEU A 529 23.92 2.72 11.08
CA LEU A 529 24.98 3.35 11.86
C LEU A 529 26.33 2.72 11.53
N LYS A 530 27.38 3.54 11.41
CA LYS A 530 28.75 3.04 11.29
C LYS A 530 29.21 2.45 12.63
N PRO A 531 29.98 1.34 12.61
CA PRO A 531 30.61 0.83 13.81
C PRO A 531 31.66 1.85 14.31
N SER A 532 31.32 2.62 15.35
CA SER A 532 32.24 3.58 15.96
C SER A 532 32.94 2.95 17.17
N ARG A 533 34.26 3.14 17.29
CA ARG A 533 35.03 2.81 18.52
C ARG A 533 34.51 3.68 19.66
N GLY A 534 33.61 3.13 20.49
CA GLY A 534 32.94 3.82 21.59
C GLY A 534 31.44 3.56 21.68
N MET A 535 30.79 3.14 20.58
CA MET A 535 29.40 2.64 20.61
C MET A 535 29.29 1.19 21.09
N MET A 536 30.40 0.55 21.47
CA MET A 536 30.40 -0.78 22.09
C MET A 536 29.82 -0.77 23.53
N ASP A 537 29.67 0.40 24.16
CA ASP A 537 29.15 0.54 25.53
C ASP A 537 27.61 0.65 25.58
N HIS A 538 26.94 0.89 24.44
CA HIS A 538 25.51 0.66 24.31
C HIS A 538 25.33 -0.63 23.50
N PRO A 539 24.85 -1.73 24.09
CA PRO A 539 24.50 -2.90 23.28
C PRO A 539 23.49 -2.40 22.25
N SER A 540 23.86 -2.41 20.97
CA SER A 540 22.86 -2.26 19.91
C SER A 540 21.82 -3.33 20.19
N ASP A 541 20.56 -2.94 20.36
CA ASP A 541 19.49 -3.90 20.57
C ASP A 541 19.56 -4.96 19.48
N GLU A 542 19.23 -6.19 19.85
CA GLU A 542 19.13 -7.28 18.88
C GLU A 542 18.28 -6.83 17.67
N PRO A 543 18.71 -7.10 16.42
CA PRO A 543 18.01 -6.58 15.25
C PRO A 543 16.53 -6.93 15.28
N LEU A 544 15.70 -6.03 14.75
CA LEU A 544 14.25 -6.22 14.68
C LEU A 544 13.90 -7.60 14.10
N ALA A 545 14.59 -8.04 13.03
CA ALA A 545 14.35 -9.35 12.43
C ALA A 545 14.65 -10.55 13.36
N ASP A 546 15.60 -10.42 14.27
CA ASP A 546 15.95 -11.44 15.27
C ASP A 546 14.95 -11.44 16.43
N ARG A 547 14.54 -10.25 16.91
CA ARG A 547 13.48 -10.11 17.92
C ARG A 547 12.13 -10.64 17.42
N VAL A 548 11.79 -10.39 16.15
CA VAL A 548 10.57 -10.92 15.51
C VAL A 548 10.62 -12.44 15.38
N GLU A 549 11.77 -13.01 15.02
CA GLU A 549 11.95 -14.47 14.99
C GLU A 549 11.68 -15.09 16.37
N LEU A 550 12.26 -14.52 17.43
CA LEU A 550 12.03 -14.97 18.80
C LEU A 550 10.56 -14.86 19.20
N ALA A 551 9.91 -13.75 18.88
CA ALA A 551 8.51 -13.53 19.23
C ALA A 551 7.58 -14.54 18.54
N ILE A 552 7.77 -14.80 17.24
CA ILE A 552 7.00 -15.81 16.50
C ILE A 552 7.28 -17.22 17.02
N ALA A 553 8.56 -17.56 17.22
CA ALA A 553 8.94 -18.87 17.72
C ALA A 553 8.28 -19.15 19.08
N ASN A 554 8.34 -18.19 20.01
CA ASN A 554 7.71 -18.29 21.33
C ASN A 554 6.17 -18.36 21.24
N TYR A 555 5.57 -17.59 20.34
CA TYR A 555 4.13 -17.64 20.13
C TYR A 555 3.68 -19.02 19.65
N LEU A 556 4.40 -19.64 18.71
CA LEU A 556 4.10 -20.96 18.18
C LEU A 556 4.31 -22.10 19.19
N GLN A 557 5.25 -21.98 20.13
CA GLN A 557 5.38 -22.98 21.21
C GLN A 557 4.13 -23.03 22.10
N ASN A 558 3.44 -21.89 22.26
CA ASN A 558 2.22 -21.80 23.08
C ASN A 558 0.93 -22.00 22.26
N ASN A 559 1.00 -21.78 20.95
CA ASN A 559 -0.12 -21.90 20.01
C ASN A 559 0.39 -22.67 18.78
N SER A 560 0.25 -23.99 18.81
CA SER A 560 0.75 -24.87 17.74
C SER A 560 0.08 -24.61 16.39
N GLU A 561 -1.10 -23.97 16.41
CA GLU A 561 -1.88 -23.58 15.26
C GLU A 561 -2.28 -22.11 15.36
N CYS A 562 -2.19 -21.35 14.27
CA CYS A 562 -2.64 -19.96 14.25
C CYS A 562 -3.06 -19.48 12.87
N ILE A 563 -3.90 -18.43 12.83
CA ILE A 563 -4.20 -17.67 11.62
C ILE A 563 -3.23 -16.48 11.52
N PHE A 564 -2.86 -16.08 10.30
CA PHE A 564 -1.90 -15.00 10.08
C PHE A 564 -2.34 -13.65 10.67
N LEU A 565 -3.62 -13.29 10.53
CA LEU A 565 -4.15 -12.03 11.09
C LEU A 565 -4.11 -12.01 12.63
N GLU A 566 -4.38 -13.15 13.28
CA GLU A 566 -4.29 -13.28 14.75
C GLU A 566 -2.84 -13.13 15.22
N LEU A 567 -1.89 -13.68 14.46
CA LEU A 567 -0.46 -13.49 14.73
C LEU A 567 -0.09 -12.00 14.64
N GLU A 568 -0.57 -11.27 13.64
CA GLU A 568 -0.33 -9.82 13.52
C GLU A 568 -0.90 -9.05 14.71
N ASP A 569 -2.16 -9.31 15.10
CA ASP A 569 -2.83 -8.65 16.22
C ASP A 569 -2.08 -8.87 17.55
N LYS A 570 -1.47 -10.04 17.73
CA LYS A 570 -0.67 -10.35 18.92
C LYS A 570 0.75 -9.79 18.86
N LEU A 571 1.38 -9.71 17.70
CA LEU A 571 2.78 -9.29 17.56
C LEU A 571 2.96 -7.78 17.45
N TYR A 572 2.09 -7.07 16.73
CA TYR A 572 2.26 -5.62 16.53
C TYR A 572 2.27 -4.80 17.84
N PRO A 573 1.53 -5.18 18.91
CA PRO A 573 1.71 -4.58 20.23
C PRO A 573 3.11 -4.71 20.84
N LEU A 574 3.87 -5.76 20.48
CA LEU A 574 5.26 -5.97 20.94
C LEU A 574 6.27 -5.12 20.17
N PHE A 575 5.90 -4.66 18.96
CA PHE A 575 6.76 -3.88 18.07
C PHE A 575 6.03 -2.61 17.60
N PRO A 576 5.68 -1.70 18.51
CA PRO A 576 4.81 -0.59 18.17
C PRO A 576 5.56 0.52 17.39
N GLY A 577 4.79 1.43 16.81
CA GLY A 577 5.30 2.59 16.10
C GLY A 577 6.07 2.23 14.83
N LEU A 578 7.30 2.78 14.72
CA LEU A 578 8.20 2.56 13.59
C LEU A 578 8.97 1.23 13.64
N LEU A 579 8.74 0.43 14.69
CA LEU A 579 9.31 -0.92 14.83
C LEU A 579 8.38 -2.00 14.27
N THR A 580 7.18 -1.64 13.79
CA THR A 580 6.21 -2.60 13.27
C THR A 580 6.84 -3.43 12.13
N PRO A 581 6.90 -4.76 12.24
CA PRO A 581 7.54 -5.60 11.23
C PRO A 581 6.67 -5.75 9.98
N SER A 582 7.30 -5.86 8.81
CA SER A 582 6.59 -6.09 7.55
C SER A 582 5.94 -7.47 7.51
N GLN A 583 4.82 -7.60 6.79
CA GLN A 583 4.19 -8.89 6.53
C GLN A 583 5.15 -9.88 5.88
N GLY A 584 6.01 -9.42 4.96
CA GLY A 584 7.05 -10.25 4.34
C GLY A 584 8.03 -10.86 5.36
N LEU A 585 8.43 -10.10 6.39
CA LEU A 585 9.28 -10.63 7.46
C LEU A 585 8.51 -11.65 8.32
N LEU A 586 7.27 -11.34 8.70
CA LEU A 586 6.42 -12.27 9.47
C LEU A 586 6.24 -13.59 8.70
N GLN A 587 5.92 -13.52 7.40
CA GLN A 587 5.75 -14.70 6.54
C GLN A 587 7.06 -15.48 6.35
N ALA A 588 8.21 -14.80 6.19
CA ALA A 588 9.50 -15.48 6.07
C ALA A 588 9.87 -16.25 7.34
N VAL A 589 9.60 -15.67 8.52
CA VAL A 589 9.81 -16.35 9.80
C VAL A 589 8.80 -17.50 9.96
N LEU A 590 7.51 -17.24 9.75
CA LEU A 590 6.45 -18.23 9.91
C LEU A 590 6.65 -19.42 8.97
N GLY A 591 7.00 -19.17 7.70
CA GLY A 591 7.37 -20.19 6.72
C GLY A 591 8.65 -20.97 7.07
N SER A 592 9.45 -20.49 8.02
CA SER A 592 10.57 -21.24 8.57
C SER A 592 10.16 -22.18 9.70
N TYR A 593 9.21 -21.78 10.56
CA TYR A 593 8.81 -22.52 11.77
C TYR A 593 7.54 -23.36 11.64
N ALA A 594 6.72 -23.09 10.62
CA ALA A 594 5.41 -23.68 10.42
C ALA A 594 5.21 -24.15 8.98
N LEU A 595 4.16 -24.95 8.77
CA LEU A 595 3.63 -25.37 7.49
C LEU A 595 2.25 -24.75 7.31
N ARG A 596 1.89 -24.42 6.07
CA ARG A 596 0.60 -23.84 5.75
C ARG A 596 -0.39 -24.95 5.37
N GLU A 597 -1.47 -25.06 6.12
CA GLU A 597 -2.58 -25.98 5.88
C GLU A 597 -3.85 -25.16 5.64
N GLY A 598 -4.13 -24.86 4.36
CA GLY A 598 -5.22 -23.94 3.99
C GLY A 598 -4.97 -22.51 4.50
N SER A 599 -5.83 -22.05 5.41
CA SER A 599 -5.72 -20.74 6.09
C SER A 599 -4.94 -20.80 7.40
N LEU A 600 -4.66 -22.00 7.91
CA LEU A 600 -3.96 -22.21 9.18
C LEU A 600 -2.47 -22.41 8.97
N TRP A 601 -1.70 -21.97 9.95
CA TRP A 601 -0.28 -22.29 10.09
C TRP A 601 -0.10 -23.25 11.24
N VAL A 602 0.52 -24.40 10.97
CA VAL A 602 0.78 -25.45 11.94
C VAL A 602 2.28 -25.55 12.18
N MET A 603 2.69 -25.44 13.44
CA MET A 603 4.10 -25.52 13.83
C MET A 603 4.72 -26.86 13.42
N ARG A 604 5.95 -26.85 12.89
CA ARG A 604 6.66 -28.07 12.53
C ARG A 604 7.02 -28.89 13.75
N GLU A 605 6.89 -30.21 13.67
CA GLU A 605 7.26 -31.09 14.79
C GLU A 605 8.74 -30.99 15.19
N GLU A 606 9.63 -30.79 14.21
CA GLU A 606 11.07 -30.61 14.45
C GLU A 606 11.42 -29.29 15.14
N ASP A 607 10.47 -28.34 15.18
CA ASP A 607 10.63 -27.03 15.80
C ASP A 607 10.12 -26.98 17.24
N ALA A 608 9.46 -28.05 17.72
CA ALA A 608 9.16 -28.21 19.13
C ALA A 608 10.44 -28.10 19.96
N ALA A 609 10.41 -27.33 21.06
CA ALA A 609 11.61 -27.00 21.83
C ALA A 609 12.48 -28.22 22.19
N LYS A 610 11.84 -29.32 22.60
CA LYS A 610 12.50 -30.59 22.92
C LYS A 610 13.22 -31.19 21.70
N ARG A 611 12.54 -31.34 20.56
CA ARG A 611 13.12 -31.92 19.34
C ARG A 611 14.26 -31.05 18.79
N ARG A 612 14.14 -29.73 18.90
CA ARG A 612 15.18 -28.79 18.47
C ARG A 612 16.44 -28.93 19.33
N ALA A 613 16.30 -29.07 20.64
CA ALA A 613 17.42 -29.33 21.55
C ALA A 613 18.10 -30.67 21.23
N GLU A 614 17.33 -31.74 21.03
CA GLU A 614 17.85 -33.07 20.64
C GLU A 614 18.64 -33.01 19.32
N ALA A 615 18.16 -32.25 18.33
CA ALA A 615 18.85 -32.05 17.06
C ALA A 615 20.18 -31.26 17.21
N MET A 616 20.23 -30.29 18.12
CA MET A 616 21.49 -29.57 18.41
C MET A 616 22.53 -30.48 19.06
N GLU A 617 22.13 -31.31 20.03
CA GLU A 617 22.99 -32.31 20.66
C GLU A 617 23.47 -33.38 19.66
N GLU A 618 22.60 -33.80 18.75
CA GLU A 618 22.99 -34.65 17.61
C GLU A 618 24.10 -33.99 16.77
N MET A 619 23.97 -32.71 16.43
CA MET A 619 24.99 -32.00 15.63
C MET A 619 26.32 -31.88 16.37
N THR A 620 26.30 -31.65 17.68
CA THR A 620 27.51 -31.70 18.51
C THR A 620 28.23 -33.04 18.33
N ARG A 621 27.52 -34.17 18.49
CA ARG A 621 28.08 -35.51 18.34
C ARG A 621 28.59 -35.80 16.93
N VAL A 622 27.88 -35.33 15.90
CA VAL A 622 28.30 -35.46 14.50
C VAL A 622 29.62 -34.74 14.27
N ILE A 623 29.74 -33.49 14.71
CA ILE A 623 30.97 -32.69 14.55
C ILE A 623 32.13 -33.30 15.36
N GLU A 624 31.87 -33.80 16.57
CA GLU A 624 32.86 -34.54 17.35
C GLU A 624 33.36 -35.79 16.63
N THR A 625 32.45 -36.56 16.02
CA THR A 625 32.79 -37.78 15.29
C THR A 625 33.66 -37.47 14.07
N VAL A 626 33.30 -36.43 13.31
CA VAL A 626 34.09 -35.98 12.15
C VAL A 626 35.48 -35.51 12.59
N GLY A 627 35.58 -34.69 13.65
CA GLY A 627 36.87 -34.22 14.15
C GLY A 627 37.80 -35.36 14.59
N LYS A 628 37.27 -36.40 15.24
CA LYS A 628 38.04 -37.58 15.67
C LYS A 628 38.58 -38.36 14.48
N ARG A 629 37.79 -38.50 13.41
CA ARG A 629 38.20 -39.16 12.16
C ARG A 629 39.32 -38.40 11.43
N LEU A 630 39.43 -37.09 11.66
CA LEU A 630 40.47 -36.22 11.10
C LEU A 630 41.71 -36.07 12.03
N GLU A 631 41.77 -36.87 13.10
CA GLU A 631 42.86 -36.88 14.09
C GLU A 631 43.07 -35.54 14.80
N LEU A 632 41.98 -34.80 15.06
CA LEU A 632 42.00 -33.50 15.75
C LEU A 632 41.58 -33.65 17.22
N SER A 633 42.13 -32.78 18.09
CA SER A 633 41.67 -32.64 19.47
C SER A 633 40.37 -31.85 19.50
N ILE A 634 39.41 -32.28 20.33
CA ILE A 634 38.07 -31.69 20.35
C ILE A 634 37.73 -31.18 21.74
N ARG A 635 37.20 -29.96 21.79
CA ARG A 635 36.72 -29.33 23.01
C ARG A 635 35.33 -28.74 22.76
N VAL A 636 34.36 -29.16 23.55
CA VAL A 636 33.01 -28.58 23.54
C VAL A 636 32.93 -27.53 24.63
N HIS A 637 32.46 -26.34 24.27
CA HIS A 637 32.26 -25.24 25.21
C HIS A 637 31.00 -24.47 24.81
N GLU A 638 29.98 -24.51 25.67
CA GLU A 638 28.66 -23.92 25.40
C GLU A 638 28.09 -24.39 24.04
N ARG A 639 27.95 -23.47 23.07
CA ARG A 639 27.48 -23.74 21.70
C ARG A 639 28.60 -24.01 20.70
N PHE A 640 29.85 -23.99 21.15
CA PHE A 640 31.02 -24.23 20.30
C PHE A 640 31.48 -25.67 20.37
N VAL A 641 31.80 -26.22 19.20
CA VAL A 641 32.66 -27.39 19.06
C VAL A 641 33.97 -26.92 18.43
N LEU A 642 35.05 -26.97 19.21
CA LEU A 642 36.37 -26.49 18.82
C LEU A 642 37.23 -27.67 18.39
N TRP A 643 37.84 -27.55 17.22
CA TRP A 643 38.86 -28.48 16.74
C TRP A 643 40.23 -27.82 16.88
N GLU A 644 41.14 -28.52 17.55
CA GLU A 644 42.47 -28.03 17.89
C GLU A 644 43.56 -29.00 17.44
N GLU A 645 44.69 -28.46 16.99
CA GLU A 645 45.90 -29.22 16.67
C GLU A 645 47.08 -28.57 17.40
N LYS A 646 47.83 -29.36 18.17
CA LYS A 646 48.97 -28.85 18.99
C LYS A 646 48.59 -27.62 19.85
N LYS A 647 47.37 -27.60 20.40
CA LYS A 647 46.77 -26.49 21.18
C LYS A 647 46.48 -25.21 20.39
N GLN A 648 46.49 -25.25 19.06
CA GLN A 648 46.05 -24.15 18.20
C GLN A 648 44.66 -24.47 17.64
N LEU A 649 43.79 -23.45 17.64
CA LEU A 649 42.45 -23.57 17.04
C LEU A 649 42.58 -23.74 15.53
N VAL A 650 42.07 -24.86 15.02
CA VAL A 650 41.95 -25.13 13.58
C VAL A 650 40.61 -24.63 13.07
N ARG A 651 39.53 -24.97 13.78
CA ARG A 651 38.17 -24.62 13.38
C ARG A 651 37.24 -24.54 14.59
N ALA A 652 36.31 -23.60 14.59
CA ALA A 652 35.25 -23.47 15.56
C ALA A 652 33.89 -23.63 14.88
N PHE A 653 33.06 -24.54 15.37
CA PHE A 653 31.68 -24.70 14.89
C PHE A 653 30.73 -24.08 15.90
N TYR A 654 29.92 -23.12 15.48
CA TYR A 654 28.88 -22.53 16.31
C TYR A 654 27.52 -23.09 15.89
N ILE A 655 26.91 -23.90 16.76
CA ILE A 655 25.66 -24.62 16.45
C ILE A 655 24.46 -23.75 16.82
N LEU A 656 23.62 -23.47 15.82
CA LEU A 656 22.42 -22.64 15.93
C LEU A 656 21.16 -23.49 15.91
N GLY A 657 20.17 -23.16 16.74
CA GLY A 657 18.81 -23.71 16.67
C GLY A 657 17.81 -22.82 15.90
N SER A 658 18.22 -21.59 15.57
CA SER A 658 17.42 -20.52 14.96
C SER A 658 18.26 -19.75 13.94
N ALA A 659 17.67 -18.78 13.25
CA ALA A 659 18.34 -17.86 12.33
C ALA A 659 18.72 -16.53 13.01
N LEU A 660 19.06 -16.55 14.30
CA LEU A 660 19.53 -15.39 15.08
C LEU A 660 21.00 -15.09 14.80
N LEU A 661 21.29 -14.73 13.55
CA LEU A 661 22.65 -14.62 13.03
C LEU A 661 23.42 -13.45 13.64
N SER A 662 22.75 -12.32 13.90
CA SER A 662 23.43 -11.15 14.48
C SER A 662 23.88 -11.43 15.91
N ARG A 663 23.04 -12.12 16.69
CA ARG A 663 23.40 -12.58 18.04
C ARG A 663 24.61 -13.52 17.99
N ALA A 664 24.58 -14.50 17.09
CA ALA A 664 25.69 -15.44 16.92
C ALA A 664 27.01 -14.73 16.59
N ILE A 665 26.99 -13.81 15.61
CA ILE A 665 28.17 -13.04 15.20
C ILE A 665 28.75 -12.22 16.35
N ASN A 666 27.89 -11.66 17.22
CA ASN A 666 28.34 -10.86 18.36
C ASN A 666 28.93 -11.71 19.50
N GLU A 667 28.51 -12.96 19.64
CA GLU A 667 29.00 -13.88 20.67
C GLU A 667 30.32 -14.58 20.29
N ILE A 668 30.74 -14.52 19.02
CA ILE A 668 31.92 -15.25 18.52
C ILE A 668 33.22 -14.53 18.89
N PRO A 669 34.09 -15.13 19.73
CA PRO A 669 35.38 -14.53 20.10
C PRO A 669 36.52 -14.91 19.13
N TYR A 670 36.22 -15.70 18.09
CA TYR A 670 37.20 -16.29 17.17
C TYR A 670 37.24 -15.55 15.83
N ARG A 671 38.31 -15.75 15.06
CA ARG A 671 38.45 -15.12 13.74
C ARG A 671 37.42 -15.71 12.76
N PRO A 672 36.74 -14.89 11.93
CA PRO A 672 35.67 -15.37 11.05
C PRO A 672 36.08 -16.49 10.10
N ASP A 673 37.32 -16.46 9.59
CA ASP A 673 37.88 -17.47 8.68
C ASP A 673 38.01 -18.86 9.32
N GLN A 674 38.05 -18.93 10.65
CA GLN A 674 38.13 -20.18 11.41
C GLN A 674 36.76 -20.68 11.87
N VAL A 675 35.68 -19.93 11.63
CA VAL A 675 34.36 -20.20 12.21
C VAL A 675 33.40 -20.71 11.16
N VAL A 676 32.65 -21.76 11.52
CA VAL A 676 31.54 -22.31 10.74
C VAL A 676 30.26 -22.17 11.54
N LEU A 677 29.31 -21.41 11.02
CA LEU A 677 27.95 -21.31 11.54
C LEU A 677 27.14 -22.51 11.05
N VAL A 678 26.61 -23.30 11.98
CA VAL A 678 25.90 -24.53 11.67
C VAL A 678 24.41 -24.34 11.96
N ILE A 679 23.56 -24.31 10.92
CA ILE A 679 22.14 -23.99 11.04
C ILE A 679 21.23 -25.15 10.62
N PRO A 680 19.98 -25.21 11.11
CA PRO A 680 18.97 -26.13 10.61
C PRO A 680 18.64 -25.85 9.15
N GLY A 681 18.35 -26.90 8.36
CA GLY A 681 17.92 -26.74 6.97
C GLY A 681 16.69 -25.84 6.83
N GLY A 682 15.71 -25.97 7.74
CA GLY A 682 14.51 -25.13 7.76
C GLY A 682 14.76 -23.63 8.01
N ARG A 683 15.94 -23.25 8.53
CA ARG A 683 16.35 -21.86 8.81
C ARG A 683 17.15 -21.21 7.67
N ALA A 684 17.61 -21.99 6.69
CA ALA A 684 18.45 -21.48 5.61
C ALA A 684 17.78 -20.39 4.77
N ALA A 685 16.51 -20.57 4.41
CA ALA A 685 15.76 -19.56 3.65
C ALA A 685 15.56 -18.27 4.46
N LEU A 686 15.31 -18.39 5.78
CA LEU A 686 15.16 -17.23 6.66
C LEU A 686 16.50 -16.49 6.85
N ALA A 687 17.60 -17.22 7.01
CA ALA A 687 18.95 -16.65 7.06
C ALA A 687 19.27 -15.84 5.79
N ALA A 688 19.00 -16.40 4.60
CA ALA A 688 19.18 -15.71 3.33
C ALA A 688 18.27 -14.47 3.20
N TYR A 689 17.00 -14.60 3.59
CA TYR A 689 16.05 -13.48 3.60
C TYR A 689 16.53 -12.32 4.48
N LYS A 690 17.00 -12.61 5.70
CA LYS A 690 17.55 -11.61 6.63
C LYS A 690 18.78 -10.92 6.04
N SER A 691 19.73 -11.68 5.48
CA SER A 691 20.95 -11.14 4.83
C SER A 691 20.61 -10.21 3.67
N GLN A 692 19.70 -10.64 2.77
CA GLN A 692 19.30 -9.83 1.61
C GLN A 692 18.65 -8.51 2.00
N ARG A 693 17.85 -8.52 3.08
CA ARG A 693 17.11 -7.35 3.55
C ARG A 693 18.00 -6.39 4.35
N ASP A 694 18.96 -6.90 5.11
CA ASP A 694 19.86 -6.13 5.95
C ASP A 694 21.29 -6.16 5.37
N PRO A 695 21.70 -5.12 4.60
CA PRO A 695 23.03 -5.08 4.01
C PRO A 695 24.16 -4.94 5.05
N ALA A 696 23.87 -4.47 6.27
CA ALA A 696 24.84 -4.45 7.35
C ALA A 696 25.08 -5.86 7.90
N LEU A 697 24.03 -6.67 8.03
CA LEU A 697 24.14 -8.10 8.33
C LEU A 697 24.88 -8.84 7.22
N ASP A 698 24.54 -8.61 5.94
CA ASP A 698 25.19 -9.26 4.80
C ASP A 698 26.71 -9.05 4.80
N LYS A 699 27.13 -7.79 5.00
CA LYS A 699 28.55 -7.42 5.11
C LYS A 699 29.23 -8.08 6.31
N ARG A 700 28.55 -8.19 7.46
CA ARG A 700 29.06 -8.86 8.67
C ARG A 700 29.10 -10.38 8.53
N LEU A 701 28.18 -10.97 7.78
CA LEU A 701 28.05 -12.41 7.56
C LEU A 701 29.04 -12.92 6.50
N GLY A 702 29.39 -12.09 5.50
CA GLY A 702 30.27 -12.47 4.39
C GLY A 702 31.58 -13.18 4.76
N PRO A 703 32.29 -12.78 5.84
CA PRO A 703 33.50 -13.47 6.30
C PRO A 703 33.28 -14.86 6.94
N TYR A 704 32.04 -15.21 7.32
CA TYR A 704 31.71 -16.46 7.99
C TYR A 704 31.25 -17.52 6.98
N ARG A 705 31.61 -18.79 7.23
CA ARG A 705 31.04 -19.91 6.49
C ARG A 705 29.78 -20.41 7.18
N LEU A 706 28.70 -20.60 6.44
CA LEU A 706 27.43 -21.09 7.00
C LEU A 706 27.00 -22.40 6.32
N VAL A 707 26.66 -23.40 7.14
CA VAL A 707 26.46 -24.79 6.74
C VAL A 707 25.17 -25.35 7.34
N LYS A 708 24.43 -26.14 6.57
CA LYS A 708 23.19 -26.80 7.02
C LYS A 708 23.49 -28.10 7.76
N TYR A 709 22.68 -28.45 8.76
CA TYR A 709 22.79 -29.72 9.51
C TYR A 709 22.89 -30.95 8.59
N ARG A 710 22.14 -30.96 7.48
CA ARG A 710 22.15 -32.05 6.50
C ARG A 710 23.54 -32.33 5.92
N LEU A 711 24.35 -31.28 5.70
CA LEU A 711 25.67 -31.43 5.09
C LEU A 711 26.61 -32.14 6.06
N LEU A 712 26.61 -31.73 7.33
CA LEU A 712 27.46 -32.36 8.33
C LEU A 712 27.07 -33.84 8.57
N ARG A 713 25.77 -34.14 8.54
CA ARG A 713 25.29 -35.54 8.55
C ARG A 713 25.82 -36.33 7.36
N ALA A 714 25.80 -35.75 6.15
CA ALA A 714 26.33 -36.38 4.95
C ALA A 714 27.85 -36.58 5.02
N ILE A 715 28.61 -35.55 5.43
CA ILE A 715 30.06 -35.62 5.63
C ILE A 715 30.43 -36.74 6.61
N ALA A 716 29.69 -36.88 7.71
CA ALA A 716 29.94 -37.91 8.69
C ALA A 716 29.78 -39.35 8.15
N GLN A 717 28.99 -39.53 7.08
CA GLN A 717 28.77 -40.82 6.42
C GLN A 717 29.77 -41.12 5.30
N VAL A 718 30.60 -40.15 4.88
CA VAL A 718 31.61 -40.36 3.84
C VAL A 718 32.64 -41.40 4.31
N PRO A 719 32.88 -42.51 3.58
CA PRO A 719 33.77 -43.58 4.05
C PRO A 719 35.24 -43.16 4.22
N VAL A 720 35.79 -42.43 3.25
CA VAL A 720 37.17 -41.92 3.28
C VAL A 720 37.12 -40.40 3.36
N LEU A 721 37.39 -39.86 4.56
CA LEU A 721 37.38 -38.42 4.81
C LEU A 721 38.79 -37.96 5.17
N THR A 722 39.36 -37.10 4.33
CA THR A 722 40.64 -36.41 4.55
C THR A 722 40.37 -34.94 4.89
N ARG A 723 41.39 -34.21 5.35
CA ARG A 723 41.25 -32.78 5.63
C ARG A 723 40.93 -31.97 4.35
N GLU A 724 41.54 -32.33 3.23
CA GLU A 724 41.27 -31.68 1.92
C GLU A 724 39.84 -31.94 1.45
N THR A 725 39.41 -33.20 1.44
CA THR A 725 38.04 -33.57 1.02
C THR A 725 36.98 -33.00 1.97
N PHE A 726 37.28 -32.82 3.25
CA PHE A 726 36.41 -32.11 4.19
C PHE A 726 36.23 -30.64 3.81
N GLU A 727 37.30 -29.93 3.46
CA GLU A 727 37.21 -28.53 3.03
C GLU A 727 36.47 -28.37 1.70
N GLU A 728 36.66 -29.29 0.75
CA GLU A 728 35.91 -29.32 -0.51
C GLU A 728 34.41 -29.55 -0.27
N GLN A 729 34.06 -30.53 0.58
CA GLN A 729 32.65 -30.83 0.87
C GLN A 729 31.97 -29.70 1.64
N LEU A 730 32.69 -29.01 2.53
CA LEU A 730 32.18 -27.81 3.19
C LEU A 730 31.81 -26.68 2.20
N GLN A 731 32.40 -26.65 1.01
CA GLN A 731 32.10 -25.65 -0.03
C GLN A 731 30.91 -26.05 -0.92
N SER A 732 30.40 -27.28 -0.82
CA SER A 732 29.45 -27.85 -1.77
C SER A 732 27.95 -27.56 -1.51
N ASP A 733 27.57 -26.98 -0.36
CA ASP A 733 26.16 -26.67 -0.02
C ASP A 733 25.92 -25.15 0.05
N PRO A 734 25.60 -24.48 -1.07
CA PRO A 734 25.21 -23.09 -1.04
C PRO A 734 23.88 -22.90 -0.30
N ILE A 735 23.73 -21.76 0.38
CA ILE A 735 22.47 -21.31 0.96
C ILE A 735 21.61 -20.76 -0.17
N GLU A 736 21.00 -21.64 -0.97
CA GLU A 736 20.06 -21.22 -1.99
C GLU A 736 18.69 -20.91 -1.38
N GLN A 737 18.02 -19.89 -1.92
CA GLN A 737 16.58 -19.69 -1.70
C GLN A 737 15.85 -20.97 -2.14
N SER A 738 14.98 -21.49 -1.28
CA SER A 738 13.84 -22.24 -1.79
C SER A 738 13.08 -21.30 -2.74
N ARG A 739 12.92 -21.66 -4.01
CA ARG A 739 11.98 -21.02 -4.95
C ARG A 739 10.53 -21.26 -4.50
N GLY A 740 10.19 -20.82 -3.29
CA GLY A 740 8.82 -20.62 -2.85
C GLY A 740 8.38 -19.28 -3.39
N GLN A 741 7.20 -19.23 -4.01
CA GLN A 741 6.63 -18.05 -4.66
C GLN A 741 6.94 -16.76 -3.89
N LEU A 742 7.79 -15.92 -4.48
CA LEU A 742 7.78 -14.49 -4.18
C LEU A 742 6.37 -14.00 -4.47
N MET A 743 5.54 -13.91 -3.45
CA MET A 743 4.38 -13.03 -3.49
C MET A 743 4.97 -11.63 -3.64
N MET A 744 4.89 -11.07 -4.86
CA MET A 744 5.04 -9.63 -5.03
C MET A 744 3.89 -9.01 -4.24
N PHE A 745 4.20 -8.34 -3.13
CA PHE A 745 3.29 -7.42 -2.47
C PHE A 745 3.62 -6.01 -2.94
#